data_AF-A0A938X4B6-F1
#
_entry.id   AF-A0A938X4B6-F1
#
_cell.length_a   1.000
_cell.length_b   1.000
_cell.length_c   1.000
_cell.angle_alpha   90.00
_cell.angle_beta   90.00
_cell.angle_gamma   90.00
#
_symmetry.space_group_name_H-M   'P 1'
#
loop_
_entity.id
_entity.type
_entity.pdbx_description
1 polymer ?
#
loop_
_entity_poly.entity_id
_entity_poly.type
_entity_poly.pdbx_seq_one_letter_code
_entity_poly.pdbx_strand_id
1 'polypeptide(L)'
;MNDKKKNRIFLAAIISSGIYLFWRIFFTLPWQEGVVSVAAGCALVLAETVTLSGTAELMISRMRAPAFEIPFPEKTEPERFPHVDVLIATHNEPEELLYKTVNACTFLEYPDPAKVHIYVCDDGGRENVRRMAEHLGAGYIGMKENPHAKSGNYNHALAKTSSPLVATFDADMIPRRTFLMRTVPYFLIPEWKLGLLQTPQSFYNQDLFQFNLYAEKGIPNEQDFFSREINLLRNATNTAAYTGSNTVILREALEEIGGFPYGTVTEDFETSLRLQKAGYRTYASAEVLAAGLSTTTAGSMIRQRIRWARGVIQSIQNTNAIFTGKLPLPARISYLNAWLYWWSFLCRLIFLLSPVLFALFDIQLVECGFWELLLFWLPSHLLSRLAMEYLSTNIRSARWSHIIDTILAPYLAGPVLLESIGIHRKQFQVTDKNRRREKTASGRYLIPHGILILLTAAAILRFAKGKYGMALFYSSVILYWLGYNLVLLLYAVFFMLGRESRRISDRIGAKEKAQIIWGGRSYPAMTEDVSEEGIALRSAGPGWEKEEPGVEKEGPGAALTLQKGDAFEIVVTTEYYRAKLRAVCVYRGKEKITATVEAADEENYRNWLQIIHDREHSLPRELDPWMTIYDEISQNVLARWKKR
;
A
#
# COMPACT_ATOMS: atom_id res chain seq x y z
N MET A 1 12.01 -20.12 13.58
CA MET A 1 12.23 -19.85 15.02
C MET A 1 10.90 -20.01 15.77
N ASN A 2 10.85 -20.75 16.89
CA ASN A 2 9.64 -20.97 17.69
C ASN A 2 9.05 -19.61 18.19
N ASP A 3 7.73 -19.43 18.13
CA ASP A 3 7.04 -18.20 18.53
C ASP A 3 7.30 -17.83 20.00
N LYS A 4 7.53 -18.80 20.89
CA LYS A 4 7.97 -18.52 22.26
C LYS A 4 9.28 -17.74 22.32
N LYS A 5 10.23 -18.02 21.40
CA LYS A 5 11.51 -17.31 21.33
C LYS A 5 11.33 -15.90 20.75
N LYS A 6 10.45 -15.71 19.76
CA LYS A 6 10.10 -14.38 19.23
C LYS A 6 9.49 -13.50 20.32
N ASN A 7 8.52 -14.03 21.07
CA ASN A 7 7.85 -13.29 22.14
C ASN A 7 8.83 -12.86 23.24
N ARG A 8 9.82 -13.70 23.59
CA ARG A 8 10.88 -13.32 24.54
C ARG A 8 11.73 -12.14 24.03
N ILE A 9 12.04 -12.11 22.73
CA ILE A 9 12.79 -11.00 22.12
C ILE A 9 11.96 -9.72 22.14
N PHE A 10 10.67 -9.80 21.81
CA PHE A 10 9.75 -8.66 21.90
C PHE A 10 9.66 -8.10 23.32
N LEU A 11 9.48 -8.96 24.32
CA LEU A 11 9.45 -8.53 25.71
C LEU A 11 10.78 -7.91 26.15
N ALA A 12 11.91 -8.50 25.78
CA ALA A 12 13.23 -7.93 26.08
C ALA A 12 13.43 -6.56 25.44
N ALA A 13 12.99 -6.36 24.19
CA ALA A 13 13.06 -5.08 23.49
C ALA A 13 12.17 -4.01 24.14
N ILE A 14 10.95 -4.37 24.55
CA ILE A 14 10.02 -3.46 25.24
C ILE A 14 10.62 -3.02 26.59
N ILE A 15 11.13 -3.97 27.38
CA ILE A 15 11.73 -3.69 28.69
C ILE A 15 12.97 -2.81 28.55
N SER A 16 13.89 -3.15 27.64
CA SER A 16 15.11 -2.35 27.43
C SER A 16 14.80 -0.95 26.91
N SER A 17 13.79 -0.81 26.04
CA SER A 17 13.30 0.50 25.57
C SER A 17 12.68 1.32 26.70
N GLY A 18 11.95 0.69 27.61
CA GLY A 18 11.39 1.35 28.80
C GLY A 18 12.49 1.86 29.75
N ILE A 19 13.53 1.05 29.99
CA ILE A 19 14.70 1.46 30.79
C ILE A 19 15.43 2.63 30.12
N TYR A 20 15.64 2.56 28.80
CA TYR A 20 16.24 3.63 28.03
C TYR A 20 15.45 4.93 28.11
N LEU A 21 14.13 4.89 27.93
CA LEU A 21 13.28 6.07 28.03
C LEU A 21 13.26 6.66 29.44
N PHE A 22 13.22 5.82 30.46
CA PHE A 22 13.34 6.28 31.85
C PHE A 22 14.65 7.03 32.08
N TRP A 23 15.78 6.45 31.65
CA TRP A 23 17.08 7.12 31.71
C TRP A 23 17.06 8.45 30.95
N ARG A 24 16.53 8.46 29.72
CA ARG A 24 16.43 9.67 28.89
C ARG A 24 15.64 10.79 29.57
N ILE A 25 14.46 10.48 30.10
CA ILE A 25 13.55 11.46 30.70
C ILE A 25 14.15 12.09 31.97
N PHE A 26 14.76 11.28 32.84
CA PHE A 26 15.13 11.73 34.18
C PHE A 26 16.59 12.18 34.32
N PHE A 27 17.51 11.70 33.48
CA PHE A 27 18.95 11.87 33.72
C PHE A 27 19.71 12.59 32.60
N THR A 28 19.09 12.83 31.44
CA THR A 28 19.84 13.31 30.27
C THR A 28 19.32 14.61 29.66
N LEU A 29 18.28 15.20 30.26
CA LEU A 29 17.76 16.48 29.80
C LEU A 29 18.71 17.62 30.20
N PRO A 30 19.09 18.50 29.27
CA PRO A 30 20.15 19.49 29.46
C PRO A 30 19.63 20.74 30.18
N TRP A 31 19.15 20.58 31.42
CA TRP A 31 18.45 21.64 32.18
C TRP A 31 19.27 22.91 32.40
N GLN A 32 20.60 22.81 32.34
CA GLN A 32 21.53 23.91 32.61
C GLN A 32 22.04 24.62 31.35
N GLU A 33 21.80 24.06 30.15
CA GLU A 33 22.37 24.52 28.86
C GLU A 33 21.53 25.61 28.15
N GLY A 34 20.44 26.06 28.79
CA GLY A 34 19.56 27.11 28.28
C GLY A 34 18.28 26.62 27.58
N VAL A 35 17.37 27.56 27.32
CA VAL A 35 15.98 27.25 26.89
C VAL A 35 15.92 26.50 25.57
N VAL A 36 16.77 26.86 24.59
CA VAL A 36 16.79 26.21 23.27
C VAL A 36 17.24 24.74 23.39
N SER A 37 18.30 24.49 24.15
CA SER A 37 18.82 23.15 24.45
C SER A 37 17.80 22.28 25.17
N VAL A 38 17.13 22.82 26.19
CA VAL A 38 16.05 22.12 26.91
C VAL A 38 14.88 21.80 25.98
N ALA A 39 14.40 22.76 25.19
CA ALA A 39 13.29 22.54 24.27
C ALA A 39 13.63 21.47 23.21
N ALA A 40 14.84 21.51 22.64
CA ALA A 40 15.31 20.51 21.69
C ALA A 40 15.46 19.13 22.34
N GLY A 41 15.99 19.06 23.56
CA GLY A 41 16.08 17.84 24.36
C GLY A 41 14.71 17.21 24.64
N CYS A 42 13.73 18.02 25.08
CA CYS A 42 12.35 17.56 25.30
C CYS A 42 11.69 17.09 23.99
N ALA A 43 11.88 17.81 22.89
CA ALA A 43 11.35 17.41 21.58
C ALA A 43 11.94 16.06 21.13
N LEU A 44 13.24 15.84 21.36
CA LEU A 44 13.89 14.57 21.06
C LEU A 44 13.32 13.43 21.93
N VAL A 45 13.21 13.62 23.25
CA VAL A 45 12.62 12.61 24.15
C VAL A 45 11.17 12.29 23.77
N LEU A 46 10.37 13.28 23.39
CA LEU A 46 9.01 13.07 22.90
C LEU A 46 9.00 12.22 21.62
N ALA A 47 9.87 12.54 20.64
CA ALA A 47 10.00 11.80 19.40
C ALA A 47 10.41 10.34 19.62
N GLU A 48 11.36 10.10 20.54
CA GLU A 48 11.78 8.77 20.97
C GLU A 48 10.63 8.01 21.63
N THR A 49 9.89 8.67 22.53
CA THR A 49 8.75 8.08 23.24
C THR A 49 7.65 7.66 22.27
N VAL A 50 7.29 8.52 21.32
CA VAL A 50 6.28 8.22 20.29
C VAL A 50 6.68 7.01 19.47
N THR A 51 7.93 6.99 18.98
CA THR A 51 8.43 5.91 18.12
C THR A 51 8.47 4.58 18.87
N LEU A 52 9.04 4.55 20.07
CA LEU A 52 9.18 3.33 20.88
C LEU A 52 7.83 2.80 21.37
N SER A 53 6.89 3.69 21.71
CA SER A 53 5.54 3.29 22.11
C SER A 53 4.76 2.64 20.95
N GLY A 54 4.86 3.20 19.75
CA GLY A 54 4.22 2.62 18.57
C GLY A 54 4.82 1.26 18.20
N THR A 55 6.14 1.12 18.29
CA THR A 55 6.83 -0.15 18.10
C THR A 55 6.42 -1.20 19.15
N ALA A 56 6.30 -0.80 20.43
CA ALA A 56 5.87 -1.69 21.49
C ALA A 56 4.41 -2.17 21.29
N GLU A 57 3.50 -1.29 20.86
CA GLU A 57 2.11 -1.66 20.56
C GLU A 57 2.03 -2.71 19.44
N LEU A 58 2.80 -2.53 18.36
CA LEU A 58 2.83 -3.51 17.27
C LEU A 58 3.38 -4.87 17.73
N MET A 59 4.42 -4.88 18.57
CA MET A 59 4.96 -6.12 19.17
C MET A 59 3.92 -6.82 20.04
N ILE A 60 3.17 -6.07 20.86
CA ILE A 60 2.10 -6.60 21.69
C ILE A 60 0.97 -7.16 20.81
N SER A 61 0.55 -6.42 19.79
CA SER A 61 -0.48 -6.85 18.84
C SER A 61 -0.05 -8.11 18.09
N ARG A 62 1.23 -8.25 17.70
CA ARG A 62 1.79 -9.47 17.10
C ARG A 62 1.76 -10.66 18.04
N MET A 63 2.10 -10.48 19.31
CA MET A 63 2.02 -11.57 20.31
C MET A 63 0.57 -12.04 20.52
N ARG A 64 -0.40 -11.15 20.36
CA ARG A 64 -1.82 -11.44 20.55
C ARG A 64 -2.53 -11.93 19.29
N ALA A 65 -2.03 -11.61 18.10
CA ALA A 65 -2.68 -11.87 16.82
C ALA A 65 -3.22 -13.31 16.64
N PRO A 66 -2.51 -14.39 17.02
CA PRO A 66 -3.03 -15.75 16.87
C PRO A 66 -4.35 -16.01 17.63
N ALA A 67 -4.60 -15.29 18.72
CA ALA A 67 -5.83 -15.44 19.50
C ALA A 67 -7.05 -14.72 18.90
N PHE A 68 -6.84 -13.90 17.86
CA PHE A 68 -7.86 -13.07 17.22
C PHE A 68 -8.01 -13.38 15.72
N GLU A 69 -7.35 -14.43 15.25
CA GLU A 69 -7.53 -14.93 13.90
C GLU A 69 -8.89 -15.62 13.77
N ILE A 70 -9.68 -15.21 12.78
CA ILE A 70 -10.95 -15.86 12.47
C ILE A 70 -10.66 -16.92 11.41
N PRO A 71 -10.86 -18.22 11.72
CA PRO A 71 -10.67 -19.27 10.72
C PRO A 71 -11.67 -19.08 9.58
N PHE A 72 -11.23 -19.30 8.35
CA PHE A 72 -12.11 -19.25 7.19
C PHE A 72 -13.15 -20.39 7.27
N PRO A 73 -14.45 -20.13 7.12
CA PRO A 73 -15.47 -21.18 7.09
C PRO A 73 -15.38 -22.00 5.80
N GLU A 74 -14.69 -23.14 5.83
CA GLU A 74 -14.44 -23.98 4.65
C GLU A 74 -15.72 -24.57 4.03
N LYS A 75 -16.76 -24.79 4.85
CA LYS A 75 -18.04 -25.35 4.40
C LYS A 75 -19.17 -24.40 4.76
N THR A 76 -19.67 -23.71 3.75
CA THR A 76 -20.88 -22.91 3.84
C THR A 76 -21.86 -23.43 2.81
N GLU A 77 -23.06 -23.81 3.26
CA GLU A 77 -24.14 -24.25 2.38
C GLU A 77 -24.53 -23.12 1.41
N PRO A 78 -24.60 -23.38 0.08
CA PRO A 78 -24.98 -22.39 -0.93
C PRO A 78 -26.22 -21.55 -0.59
N GLU A 79 -27.20 -22.17 0.06
CA GLU A 79 -28.50 -21.57 0.40
C GLU A 79 -28.36 -20.47 1.45
N ARG A 80 -27.33 -20.55 2.32
CA ARG A 80 -27.07 -19.59 3.39
C ARG A 80 -26.42 -18.29 2.92
N PHE A 81 -25.92 -18.25 1.68
CA PHE A 81 -25.33 -17.04 1.12
C PHE A 81 -26.41 -15.96 0.93
N PRO A 82 -26.25 -14.76 1.53
CA PRO A 82 -27.22 -13.67 1.46
C PRO A 82 -27.17 -12.94 0.11
N HIS A 83 -28.12 -12.01 -0.11
CA HIS A 83 -27.94 -11.04 -1.18
C HIS A 83 -26.79 -10.07 -0.87
N VAL A 84 -26.09 -9.61 -1.92
CA VAL A 84 -24.97 -8.67 -1.81
C VAL A 84 -25.14 -7.54 -2.82
N ASP A 85 -25.08 -6.29 -2.34
CA ASP A 85 -24.95 -5.12 -3.22
C ASP A 85 -23.47 -4.81 -3.43
N VAL A 86 -23.00 -4.85 -4.67
CA VAL A 86 -21.64 -4.47 -5.08
C VAL A 86 -21.66 -3.04 -5.58
N LEU A 87 -21.20 -2.10 -4.75
CA LEU A 87 -21.20 -0.67 -5.02
C LEU A 87 -19.83 -0.21 -5.51
N ILE A 88 -19.78 0.38 -6.71
CA ILE A 88 -18.56 0.88 -7.35
C ILE A 88 -18.63 2.41 -7.40
N ALA A 89 -17.84 3.10 -6.59
CA ALA A 89 -17.85 4.56 -6.52
C ALA A 89 -16.95 5.20 -7.60
N THR A 90 -17.48 6.22 -8.27
CA THR A 90 -16.73 7.03 -9.22
C THR A 90 -17.15 8.50 -9.15
N HIS A 91 -16.19 9.40 -9.42
CA HIS A 91 -16.42 10.84 -9.47
C HIS A 91 -16.03 11.43 -10.82
N ASN A 92 -14.75 11.31 -11.20
CA ASN A 92 -14.22 11.89 -12.44
C ASN A 92 -13.30 10.93 -13.19
N GLU A 93 -13.22 9.68 -12.75
CA GLU A 93 -12.39 8.67 -13.40
C GLU A 93 -12.83 8.42 -14.84
N PRO A 94 -11.89 8.21 -15.77
CA PRO A 94 -12.21 7.86 -17.15
C PRO A 94 -13.06 6.58 -17.24
N GLU A 95 -13.94 6.53 -18.24
CA GLU A 95 -14.78 5.37 -18.50
C GLU A 95 -13.96 4.09 -18.72
N GLU A 96 -12.85 4.16 -19.45
CA GLU A 96 -11.94 3.03 -19.69
C GLU A 96 -11.36 2.44 -18.40
N LEU A 97 -11.09 3.28 -17.39
CA LEU A 97 -10.60 2.82 -16.10
C LEU A 97 -11.72 2.12 -15.32
N LEU A 98 -12.90 2.73 -15.29
CA LEU A 98 -14.07 2.21 -14.60
C LEU A 98 -14.58 0.91 -15.24
N TYR A 99 -14.55 0.79 -16.57
CA TYR A 99 -14.96 -0.39 -17.33
C TYR A 99 -14.25 -1.64 -16.82
N LYS A 100 -12.96 -1.56 -16.52
CA LYS A 100 -12.18 -2.71 -16.02
C LYS A 100 -12.71 -3.24 -14.68
N THR A 101 -13.03 -2.33 -13.76
CA THR A 101 -13.58 -2.67 -12.44
C THR A 101 -15.00 -3.22 -12.56
N VAL A 102 -15.88 -2.55 -13.31
CA VAL A 102 -17.26 -3.01 -13.53
C VAL A 102 -17.26 -4.38 -14.23
N ASN A 103 -16.44 -4.55 -15.27
CA ASN A 103 -16.27 -5.82 -15.96
C ASN A 103 -15.87 -6.92 -14.97
N ALA A 104 -14.84 -6.72 -14.13
CA ALA A 104 -14.45 -7.72 -13.14
C ALA A 104 -15.54 -8.05 -12.11
N CYS A 105 -16.36 -7.07 -11.71
CA CYS A 105 -17.52 -7.35 -10.86
C CYS A 105 -18.53 -8.30 -11.53
N THR A 106 -18.68 -8.27 -12.86
CA THR A 106 -19.57 -9.20 -13.59
C THR A 106 -19.08 -10.65 -13.61
N PHE A 107 -17.82 -10.90 -13.25
CA PHE A 107 -17.22 -12.24 -13.16
C PHE A 107 -17.13 -12.75 -11.70
N LEU A 108 -17.72 -12.04 -10.73
CA LEU A 108 -17.70 -12.47 -9.33
C LEU A 108 -18.41 -13.81 -9.16
N GLU A 109 -17.73 -14.75 -8.51
CA GLU A 109 -18.29 -16.04 -8.18
C GLU A 109 -19.21 -15.94 -6.98
N TYR A 110 -20.38 -16.56 -7.12
CA TYR A 110 -21.35 -16.68 -6.06
C TYR A 110 -22.21 -17.92 -6.29
N PRO A 111 -22.68 -18.63 -5.25
CA PRO A 111 -23.44 -19.86 -5.45
C PRO A 111 -24.75 -19.64 -6.22
N ASP A 112 -25.39 -18.48 -6.01
CA ASP A 112 -26.53 -18.01 -6.77
C ASP A 112 -26.22 -16.62 -7.36
N PRO A 113 -25.87 -16.53 -8.65
CA PRO A 113 -25.55 -15.25 -9.29
C PRO A 113 -26.68 -14.21 -9.19
N ALA A 114 -27.95 -14.62 -9.06
CA ALA A 114 -29.08 -13.70 -8.91
C ALA A 114 -29.08 -12.95 -7.56
N LYS A 115 -28.23 -13.38 -6.62
CA LYS A 115 -28.04 -12.71 -5.33
C LYS A 115 -26.99 -11.59 -5.35
N VAL A 116 -26.28 -11.42 -6.46
CA VAL A 116 -25.23 -10.40 -6.61
C VAL A 116 -25.78 -9.24 -7.44
N HIS A 117 -25.89 -8.06 -6.83
CA HIS A 117 -26.45 -6.87 -7.46
C HIS A 117 -25.36 -5.82 -7.64
N ILE A 118 -24.94 -5.55 -8.87
CA ILE A 118 -23.83 -4.64 -9.16
C ILE A 118 -24.37 -3.25 -9.49
N TYR A 119 -23.86 -2.22 -8.82
CA TYR A 119 -24.26 -0.82 -9.02
C TYR A 119 -23.05 0.11 -9.19
N VAL A 120 -23.05 0.89 -10.26
CA VAL A 120 -22.13 2.01 -10.44
C VAL A 120 -22.73 3.25 -9.78
N CYS A 121 -22.04 3.76 -8.77
CA CYS A 121 -22.43 4.92 -7.98
C CYS A 121 -21.62 6.12 -8.47
N ASP A 122 -22.24 7.05 -9.18
CA ASP A 122 -21.56 8.12 -9.92
C ASP A 122 -21.91 9.53 -9.42
N ASP A 123 -20.94 10.19 -8.79
CA ASP A 123 -21.07 11.57 -8.27
C ASP A 123 -21.33 12.60 -9.38
N GLY A 124 -20.97 12.28 -10.62
CA GLY A 124 -21.10 13.22 -11.75
C GLY A 124 -22.43 13.11 -12.50
N GLY A 125 -23.22 12.06 -12.28
CA GLY A 125 -24.42 11.81 -13.09
C GLY A 125 -24.14 11.73 -14.60
N ARG A 126 -23.03 11.10 -14.99
CA ARG A 126 -22.46 11.07 -16.34
C ARG A 126 -23.16 10.02 -17.24
N GLU A 127 -23.65 10.48 -18.39
CA GLU A 127 -24.42 9.65 -19.32
C GLU A 127 -23.60 8.54 -19.99
N ASN A 128 -22.31 8.78 -20.25
CA ASN A 128 -21.43 7.75 -20.80
C ASN A 128 -21.21 6.60 -19.80
N VAL A 129 -21.06 6.92 -18.51
CA VAL A 129 -20.96 5.92 -17.44
C VAL A 129 -22.26 5.14 -17.28
N ARG A 130 -23.41 5.80 -17.39
CA ARG A 130 -24.72 5.12 -17.38
C ARG A 130 -24.82 4.09 -18.50
N ARG A 131 -24.52 4.49 -19.74
CA ARG A 131 -24.58 3.58 -20.91
C ARG A 131 -23.61 2.41 -20.76
N MET A 132 -22.41 2.64 -20.26
CA MET A 132 -21.43 1.58 -19.97
C MET A 132 -21.94 0.61 -18.89
N ALA A 133 -22.56 1.10 -17.82
CA ALA A 133 -23.13 0.24 -16.77
C ALA A 133 -24.27 -0.63 -17.32
N GLU A 134 -25.23 -0.01 -18.04
CA GLU A 134 -26.34 -0.73 -18.69
C GLU A 134 -25.84 -1.78 -19.68
N HIS A 135 -24.83 -1.45 -20.48
CA HIS A 135 -24.20 -2.36 -21.44
C HIS A 135 -23.54 -3.59 -20.78
N LEU A 136 -22.94 -3.40 -19.61
CA LEU A 136 -22.33 -4.50 -18.83
C LEU A 136 -23.35 -5.25 -17.95
N GLY A 137 -24.64 -4.87 -17.98
CA GLY A 137 -25.67 -5.46 -17.13
C GLY A 137 -25.62 -5.03 -15.66
N ALA A 138 -24.95 -3.93 -15.35
CA ALA A 138 -24.89 -3.34 -14.02
C ALA A 138 -25.94 -2.22 -13.86
N GLY A 139 -26.43 -2.03 -12.64
CA GLY A 139 -27.28 -0.89 -12.29
C GLY A 139 -26.49 0.41 -12.25
N TYR A 140 -27.18 1.54 -12.49
CA TYR A 140 -26.59 2.87 -12.43
C TYR A 140 -27.31 3.76 -11.41
N ILE A 141 -26.54 4.36 -10.51
CA ILE A 141 -27.02 5.29 -9.48
C ILE A 141 -26.21 6.59 -9.58
N GLY A 142 -26.73 7.56 -10.32
CA GLY A 142 -26.11 8.89 -10.47
C GLY A 142 -26.62 9.92 -9.46
N MET A 143 -25.74 10.81 -8.99
CA MET A 143 -26.07 11.90 -8.06
C MET A 143 -25.45 13.25 -8.51
N LYS A 144 -26.12 13.97 -9.43
CA LYS A 144 -25.58 15.21 -10.07
C LYS A 144 -25.19 16.34 -9.11
N GLU A 145 -25.77 16.39 -7.91
CA GLU A 145 -25.52 17.42 -6.90
C GLU A 145 -25.13 16.78 -5.58
N ASN A 146 -23.91 16.24 -5.51
CA ASN A 146 -23.41 15.60 -4.31
C ASN A 146 -22.60 16.56 -3.41
N PRO A 147 -23.17 17.06 -2.29
CA PRO A 147 -22.47 17.96 -1.37
C PRO A 147 -21.47 17.24 -0.44
N HIS A 148 -21.45 15.91 -0.46
CA HIS A 148 -20.78 15.08 0.55
C HIS A 148 -19.78 14.08 -0.04
N ALA A 149 -19.41 14.24 -1.31
CA ALA A 149 -18.47 13.38 -2.02
C ALA A 149 -18.80 11.89 -1.80
N LYS A 150 -17.78 11.03 -1.65
CA LYS A 150 -17.96 9.57 -1.57
C LYS A 150 -18.99 9.09 -0.52
N SER A 151 -19.06 9.72 0.66
CA SER A 151 -20.10 9.39 1.67
C SER A 151 -21.51 9.65 1.16
N GLY A 152 -21.71 10.80 0.48
CA GLY A 152 -22.99 11.16 -0.13
C GLY A 152 -23.42 10.15 -1.17
N ASN A 153 -22.48 9.73 -2.02
CA ASN A 153 -22.70 8.76 -3.07
C ASN A 153 -23.19 7.41 -2.51
N TYR A 154 -22.43 6.86 -1.57
CA TYR A 154 -22.78 5.57 -0.98
C TYR A 154 -24.07 5.65 -0.16
N ASN A 155 -24.31 6.69 0.62
CA ASN A 155 -25.57 6.82 1.34
C ASN A 155 -26.77 6.98 0.39
N HIS A 156 -26.60 7.65 -0.75
CA HIS A 156 -27.62 7.71 -1.79
C HIS A 156 -27.90 6.35 -2.43
N ALA A 157 -26.86 5.54 -2.64
CA ALA A 157 -27.01 4.17 -3.12
C ALA A 157 -27.67 3.26 -2.06
N LEU A 158 -27.25 3.35 -0.80
CA LEU A 158 -27.85 2.59 0.32
C LEU A 158 -29.35 2.83 0.45
N ALA A 159 -29.84 4.04 0.17
CA ALA A 159 -31.27 4.38 0.18
C ALA A 159 -32.08 3.76 -0.97
N LYS A 160 -31.40 3.22 -2.01
CA LYS A 160 -32.02 2.63 -3.20
C LYS A 160 -31.86 1.11 -3.30
N THR A 161 -31.07 0.52 -2.40
CA THR A 161 -30.75 -0.91 -2.40
C THR A 161 -30.99 -1.50 -1.02
N SER A 162 -31.15 -2.82 -0.91
CA SER A 162 -31.62 -3.47 0.32
C SER A 162 -30.92 -4.77 0.68
N SER A 163 -29.79 -5.11 0.02
CA SER A 163 -29.13 -6.39 0.27
C SER A 163 -28.47 -6.41 1.66
N PRO A 164 -28.51 -7.54 2.40
CA PRO A 164 -27.94 -7.63 3.74
C PRO A 164 -26.44 -7.31 3.83
N LEU A 165 -25.68 -7.56 2.76
CA LEU A 165 -24.27 -7.22 2.67
C LEU A 165 -24.01 -6.19 1.57
N VAL A 166 -23.03 -5.33 1.81
CA VAL A 166 -22.59 -4.29 0.89
C VAL A 166 -21.10 -4.47 0.63
N ALA A 167 -20.72 -4.78 -0.60
CA ALA A 167 -19.34 -4.76 -1.05
C ALA A 167 -19.02 -3.41 -1.69
N THR A 168 -17.89 -2.80 -1.35
CA THR A 168 -17.51 -1.47 -1.87
C THR A 168 -16.19 -1.52 -2.65
N PHE A 169 -16.17 -0.92 -3.83
CA PHE A 169 -14.98 -0.77 -4.67
C PHE A 169 -14.79 0.68 -5.15
N ASP A 170 -13.54 1.14 -5.16
CA ASP A 170 -13.17 2.33 -5.93
C ASP A 170 -13.14 2.01 -7.44
N ALA A 171 -13.36 3.03 -8.28
CA ALA A 171 -13.36 2.91 -9.75
C ALA A 171 -12.13 2.22 -10.35
N ASP A 172 -10.99 2.23 -9.65
CA ASP A 172 -9.71 1.65 -10.07
C ASP A 172 -9.32 0.38 -9.30
N MET A 173 -10.21 -0.19 -8.48
CA MET A 173 -9.93 -1.41 -7.72
C MET A 173 -10.62 -2.62 -8.35
N ILE A 174 -9.85 -3.40 -9.12
CA ILE A 174 -10.35 -4.53 -9.90
C ILE A 174 -10.42 -5.77 -8.99
N PRO A 175 -11.61 -6.30 -8.66
CA PRO A 175 -11.72 -7.51 -7.86
C PRO A 175 -11.31 -8.77 -8.63
N ARG A 176 -10.86 -9.77 -7.87
CA ARG A 176 -10.72 -11.15 -8.35
C ARG A 176 -12.08 -11.85 -8.29
N ARG A 177 -12.29 -12.85 -9.16
CA ARG A 177 -13.58 -13.57 -9.22
C ARG A 177 -13.98 -14.17 -7.86
N THR A 178 -13.00 -14.58 -7.06
CA THR A 178 -13.21 -15.24 -5.76
C THR A 178 -13.52 -14.27 -4.61
N PHE A 179 -13.56 -12.95 -4.85
CA PHE A 179 -13.70 -11.95 -3.78
C PHE A 179 -14.87 -12.24 -2.84
N LEU A 180 -16.08 -12.47 -3.36
CA LEU A 180 -17.26 -12.74 -2.51
C LEU A 180 -17.16 -14.10 -1.80
N MET A 181 -16.74 -15.14 -2.52
CA MET A 181 -16.55 -16.49 -1.95
C MET A 181 -15.52 -16.53 -0.81
N ARG A 182 -14.55 -15.61 -0.81
CA ARG A 182 -13.48 -15.51 0.19
C ARG A 182 -13.77 -14.49 1.30
N THR A 183 -14.91 -13.79 1.26
CA THR A 183 -15.25 -12.74 2.24
C THR A 183 -16.62 -12.96 2.91
N VAL A 184 -17.65 -13.31 2.14
CA VAL A 184 -19.01 -13.49 2.65
C VAL A 184 -19.13 -14.57 3.73
N PRO A 185 -18.46 -15.74 3.63
CA PRO A 185 -18.59 -16.79 4.65
C PRO A 185 -18.29 -16.31 6.08
N TYR A 186 -17.42 -15.32 6.27
CA TYR A 186 -17.11 -14.75 7.58
C TYR A 186 -18.32 -14.12 8.30
N PHE A 187 -19.29 -13.59 7.56
CA PHE A 187 -20.51 -13.00 8.11
C PHE A 187 -21.52 -14.05 8.59
N LEU A 188 -21.32 -15.32 8.24
CA LEU A 188 -22.20 -16.43 8.59
C LEU A 188 -21.76 -17.18 9.85
N ILE A 189 -20.67 -16.73 10.49
CA ILE A 189 -20.13 -17.26 11.74
C ILE A 189 -20.89 -16.64 12.92
N PRO A 190 -21.81 -17.36 13.59
CA PRO A 190 -22.73 -16.76 14.57
C PRO A 190 -22.03 -16.15 15.79
N GLU A 191 -20.87 -16.66 16.18
CA GLU A 191 -20.11 -16.22 17.36
C GLU A 191 -19.45 -14.84 17.14
N TRP A 192 -19.41 -14.36 15.89
CA TRP A 192 -18.73 -13.14 15.51
C TRP A 192 -19.75 -12.14 14.98
N LYS A 193 -20.09 -11.12 15.78
CA LYS A 193 -20.89 -9.95 15.36
C LYS A 193 -20.08 -9.09 14.38
N LEU A 194 -19.75 -9.63 13.20
CA LEU A 194 -18.90 -9.00 12.20
C LEU A 194 -19.68 -7.89 11.48
N GLY A 195 -19.24 -6.66 11.66
CA GLY A 195 -19.79 -5.51 10.93
C GLY A 195 -19.07 -5.26 9.62
N LEU A 196 -17.79 -5.63 9.52
CA LEU A 196 -16.95 -5.28 8.38
C LEU A 196 -15.80 -6.26 8.18
N LEU A 197 -15.54 -6.63 6.93
CA LEU A 197 -14.37 -7.38 6.51
C LEU A 197 -13.61 -6.61 5.43
N GLN A 198 -12.38 -6.22 5.76
CA GLN A 198 -11.44 -5.55 4.87
C GLN A 198 -10.46 -6.56 4.27
N THR A 199 -10.28 -6.56 2.95
CA THR A 199 -9.18 -7.27 2.29
C THR A 199 -8.06 -6.29 1.95
N PRO A 200 -6.80 -6.70 1.74
CA PRO A 200 -5.72 -5.76 1.51
C PRO A 200 -5.95 -4.90 0.27
N GLN A 201 -5.68 -3.59 0.37
CA GLN A 201 -5.48 -2.75 -0.81
C GLN A 201 -4.09 -3.00 -1.37
N SER A 202 -4.04 -3.76 -2.47
CA SER A 202 -2.82 -4.01 -3.22
C SER A 202 -2.91 -3.35 -4.60
N PHE A 203 -1.78 -3.25 -5.28
CA PHE A 203 -1.65 -2.50 -6.52
C PHE A 203 -0.93 -3.32 -7.58
N TYR A 204 -1.42 -3.24 -8.82
CA TYR A 204 -0.83 -4.01 -9.92
C TYR A 204 0.31 -3.26 -10.63
N ASN A 205 0.38 -1.93 -10.47
CA ASN A 205 1.48 -1.12 -10.95
C ASN A 205 2.50 -0.82 -9.85
N GLN A 206 3.72 -0.50 -10.30
CA GLN A 206 4.79 -0.09 -9.41
C GLN A 206 4.44 1.24 -8.74
N ASP A 207 4.68 1.34 -7.44
CA ASP A 207 4.64 2.62 -6.76
C ASP A 207 5.88 3.47 -7.09
N LEU A 208 5.90 4.70 -6.59
CA LEU A 208 7.02 5.61 -6.84
C LEU A 208 8.31 5.19 -6.15
N PHE A 209 8.25 4.47 -5.03
CA PHE A 209 9.45 4.02 -4.33
C PHE A 209 10.15 2.93 -5.14
N GLN A 210 9.38 1.97 -5.64
CA GLN A 210 9.82 0.95 -6.59
C GLN A 210 10.34 1.59 -7.87
N PHE A 211 9.54 2.45 -8.50
CA PHE A 211 9.84 2.97 -9.84
C PHE A 211 10.98 4.00 -9.86
N ASN A 212 10.92 5.04 -9.01
CA ASN A 212 11.92 6.10 -9.01
C ASN A 212 13.26 5.63 -8.44
N LEU A 213 13.27 4.66 -7.51
CA LEU A 213 14.52 4.13 -6.95
C LEU A 213 15.05 2.89 -7.69
N TYR A 214 14.49 2.55 -8.86
CA TYR A 214 14.89 1.36 -9.63
C TYR A 214 14.85 0.06 -8.80
N ALA A 215 13.94 0.01 -7.81
CA ALA A 215 13.83 -1.03 -6.81
C ALA A 215 12.67 -2.00 -7.08
N GLU A 216 12.07 -1.94 -8.27
CA GLU A 216 10.86 -2.71 -8.64
C GLU A 216 10.98 -4.24 -8.53
N LYS A 217 12.20 -4.78 -8.40
CA LYS A 217 12.46 -6.21 -8.21
C LYS A 217 12.80 -6.59 -6.77
N GLY A 218 13.20 -5.62 -5.95
CA GLY A 218 13.80 -5.86 -4.63
C GLY A 218 12.93 -5.40 -3.46
N ILE A 219 11.89 -4.60 -3.71
CA ILE A 219 11.01 -4.11 -2.64
C ILE A 219 9.52 -4.28 -2.96
N PRO A 220 8.71 -4.57 -1.93
CA PRO A 220 7.25 -4.55 -2.03
C PRO A 220 6.68 -3.15 -2.20
N ASN A 221 5.43 -3.07 -2.63
CA ASN A 221 4.68 -1.81 -2.64
C ASN A 221 4.61 -1.25 -1.21
N GLU A 222 4.74 0.07 -1.06
CA GLU A 222 4.80 0.71 0.23
C GLU A 222 3.54 0.49 1.08
N GLN A 223 2.38 0.42 0.43
CA GLN A 223 1.08 0.22 1.07
C GLN A 223 0.83 -1.21 1.53
N ASP A 224 1.53 -2.20 0.97
CA ASP A 224 1.41 -3.60 1.40
C ASP A 224 1.78 -3.75 2.88
N PHE A 225 2.72 -2.95 3.39
CA PHE A 225 3.07 -2.97 4.81
C PHE A 225 1.88 -2.60 5.71
N PHE A 226 1.11 -1.58 5.33
CA PHE A 226 -0.09 -1.26 6.09
C PHE A 226 -1.17 -2.33 5.90
N SER A 227 -1.54 -2.63 4.66
CA SER A 227 -2.69 -3.47 4.32
C SER A 227 -2.52 -4.94 4.73
N ARG A 228 -1.33 -5.51 4.55
CA ARG A 228 -1.05 -6.95 4.73
C ARG A 228 -0.35 -7.28 6.04
N GLU A 229 0.00 -6.28 6.85
CA GLU A 229 0.67 -6.50 8.12
C GLU A 229 0.06 -5.65 9.23
N ILE A 230 0.18 -4.32 9.18
CA ILE A 230 -0.33 -3.46 10.25
C ILE A 230 -1.84 -3.64 10.46
N ASN A 231 -2.64 -3.65 9.40
CA ASN A 231 -4.09 -3.79 9.53
C ASN A 231 -4.51 -5.17 10.03
N LEU A 232 -3.75 -6.22 9.70
CA LEU A 232 -3.96 -7.55 10.29
C LEU A 232 -3.67 -7.58 11.78
N LEU A 233 -2.60 -6.90 12.23
CA LEU A 233 -2.26 -6.80 13.65
C LEU A 233 -3.34 -6.06 14.44
N ARG A 234 -4.05 -5.12 13.82
CA ARG A 234 -5.18 -4.41 14.42
C ARG A 234 -6.39 -5.29 14.70
N ASN A 235 -6.47 -6.50 14.13
CA ASN A 235 -7.48 -7.50 14.52
C ASN A 235 -7.37 -7.83 16.03
N ALA A 236 -6.15 -7.84 16.60
CA ALA A 236 -5.90 -8.17 18.00
C ALA A 236 -6.55 -7.20 19.00
N THR A 237 -6.95 -6.02 18.54
CA THR A 237 -7.60 -4.98 19.35
C THR A 237 -9.00 -4.63 18.85
N ASN A 238 -9.54 -5.38 17.88
CA ASN A 238 -10.77 -5.05 17.15
C ASN A 238 -10.72 -3.63 16.57
N THR A 239 -9.60 -3.25 15.96
CA THR A 239 -9.42 -1.91 15.38
C THR A 239 -9.08 -1.93 13.90
N ALA A 240 -9.31 -3.05 13.21
CA ALA A 240 -9.07 -3.17 11.77
C ALA A 240 -9.77 -2.04 11.02
N ALA A 241 -9.00 -1.29 10.25
CA ALA A 241 -9.47 -0.10 9.56
C ALA A 241 -10.14 -0.47 8.25
N TYR A 242 -11.27 0.18 7.98
CA TYR A 242 -11.80 0.30 6.63
C TYR A 242 -11.00 1.35 5.87
N THR A 243 -10.58 0.98 4.67
CA THR A 243 -9.67 1.75 3.81
C THR A 243 -10.35 2.33 2.57
N GLY A 244 -11.68 2.20 2.48
CA GLY A 244 -12.50 2.83 1.44
C GLY A 244 -12.82 1.95 0.24
N SER A 245 -12.17 0.79 0.10
CA SER A 245 -12.41 -0.17 -1.00
C SER A 245 -12.06 -1.58 -0.54
N ASN A 246 -12.41 -2.58 -1.35
CA ASN A 246 -12.06 -4.00 -1.17
C ASN A 246 -12.61 -4.55 0.15
N THR A 247 -13.86 -4.20 0.44
CA THR A 247 -14.49 -4.47 1.74
C THR A 247 -15.90 -4.97 1.55
N VAL A 248 -16.33 -5.88 2.43
CA VAL A 248 -17.74 -6.26 2.62
C VAL A 248 -18.19 -5.74 3.98
N ILE A 249 -19.38 -5.17 4.05
CA ILE A 249 -19.92 -4.53 5.24
C ILE A 249 -21.34 -5.07 5.47
N LEU A 250 -21.68 -5.35 6.72
CA LEU A 250 -23.03 -5.70 7.13
C LEU A 250 -23.92 -4.46 7.07
N ARG A 251 -24.98 -4.49 6.26
CA ARG A 251 -25.89 -3.36 6.06
C ARG A 251 -26.53 -2.90 7.36
N GLU A 252 -27.05 -3.84 8.16
CA GLU A 252 -27.66 -3.54 9.45
C GLU A 252 -26.71 -2.73 10.35
N ALA A 253 -25.43 -3.10 10.37
CA ALA A 253 -24.41 -2.39 11.14
C ALA A 253 -24.15 -0.97 10.61
N LEU A 254 -24.14 -0.79 9.28
CA LEU A 254 -24.04 0.53 8.65
C LEU A 254 -25.25 1.41 8.99
N GLU A 255 -26.46 0.86 8.91
CA GLU A 255 -27.69 1.58 9.21
C GLU A 255 -27.77 1.97 10.69
N GLU A 256 -27.33 1.10 11.61
CA GLU A 256 -27.25 1.39 13.06
C GLU A 256 -26.36 2.61 13.36
N ILE A 257 -25.26 2.79 12.62
CA ILE A 257 -24.35 3.93 12.80
C ILE A 257 -24.74 5.18 11.98
N GLY A 258 -25.87 5.13 11.26
CA GLY A 258 -26.40 6.22 10.43
C GLY A 258 -25.80 6.31 9.03
N GLY A 259 -25.30 5.19 8.48
CA GLY A 259 -24.65 5.10 7.18
C GLY A 259 -23.18 5.55 7.20
N PHE A 260 -22.64 5.86 6.02
CA PHE A 260 -21.29 6.41 5.89
C PHE A 260 -21.25 7.84 6.46
N PRO A 261 -20.25 8.20 7.28
CA PRO A 261 -20.21 9.47 7.98
C PRO A 261 -19.97 10.66 7.03
N TYR A 262 -20.70 11.74 7.27
CA TYR A 262 -20.52 13.02 6.59
C TYR A 262 -19.50 13.93 7.31
N GLY A 263 -18.98 14.94 6.60
CA GLY A 263 -18.16 15.99 7.19
C GLY A 263 -16.73 15.58 7.58
N THR A 264 -16.27 14.43 7.09
CA THR A 264 -14.91 13.93 7.27
C THR A 264 -14.26 13.67 5.91
N VAL A 265 -12.94 13.79 5.83
CA VAL A 265 -12.17 13.56 4.60
C VAL A 265 -11.78 12.08 4.42
N THR A 266 -11.91 11.28 5.48
CA THR A 266 -11.71 9.83 5.48
C THR A 266 -12.92 9.17 6.14
N GLU A 267 -14.03 9.17 5.40
CA GLU A 267 -15.28 8.55 5.82
C GLU A 267 -15.13 7.07 6.09
N ASP A 268 -14.22 6.43 5.36
CA ASP A 268 -13.87 5.03 5.47
C ASP A 268 -13.35 4.67 6.87
N PHE A 269 -12.25 5.30 7.28
CA PHE A 269 -11.64 5.07 8.58
C PHE A 269 -12.63 5.36 9.71
N GLU A 270 -13.39 6.45 9.60
CA GLU A 270 -14.40 6.80 10.60
C GLU A 270 -15.56 5.79 10.65
N THR A 271 -15.98 5.21 9.53
CA THR A 271 -17.01 4.16 9.48
C THR A 271 -16.59 2.97 10.33
N SER A 272 -15.37 2.42 10.11
CA SER A 272 -14.89 1.26 10.89
C SER A 272 -14.84 1.55 12.40
N LEU A 273 -14.43 2.76 12.77
CA LEU A 273 -14.37 3.22 14.15
C LEU A 273 -15.76 3.38 14.79
N ARG A 274 -16.75 3.88 14.03
CA ARG A 274 -18.15 3.96 14.49
C ARG A 274 -18.76 2.57 14.65
N LEU A 275 -18.51 1.64 13.72
CA LEU A 275 -18.95 0.24 13.83
C LEU A 275 -18.42 -0.43 15.12
N GLN A 276 -17.14 -0.23 15.42
CA GLN A 276 -16.54 -0.77 16.65
C GLN A 276 -17.14 -0.15 17.91
N LYS A 277 -17.44 1.16 17.90
CA LYS A 277 -18.14 1.84 19.00
C LYS A 277 -19.59 1.36 19.18
N ALA A 278 -20.22 0.84 18.13
CA ALA A 278 -21.53 0.17 18.17
C ALA A 278 -21.42 -1.32 18.56
N GLY A 279 -20.23 -1.80 18.88
CA GLY A 279 -20.00 -3.18 19.36
C GLY A 279 -19.83 -4.22 18.26
N TYR A 280 -19.73 -3.81 17.00
CA TYR A 280 -19.41 -4.71 15.90
C TYR A 280 -17.92 -5.01 15.83
N ARG A 281 -17.58 -6.19 15.30
CA ARG A 281 -16.21 -6.56 14.97
C ARG A 281 -15.85 -6.07 13.56
N THR A 282 -14.66 -5.51 13.43
CA THR A 282 -14.05 -5.19 12.13
C THR A 282 -12.84 -6.10 11.96
N TYR A 283 -12.75 -6.79 10.82
CA TYR A 283 -11.72 -7.78 10.57
C TYR A 283 -10.96 -7.48 9.28
N ALA A 284 -9.64 -7.65 9.29
CA ALA A 284 -8.80 -7.60 8.11
C ALA A 284 -8.30 -9.02 7.73
N SER A 285 -8.48 -9.42 6.47
CA SER A 285 -7.95 -10.67 5.93
C SER A 285 -6.61 -10.46 5.23
N ALA A 286 -5.76 -11.50 5.19
CA ALA A 286 -4.44 -11.43 4.57
C ALA A 286 -4.45 -11.60 3.03
N GLU A 287 -5.57 -12.09 2.48
CA GLU A 287 -5.67 -12.51 1.10
C GLU A 287 -5.95 -11.32 0.16
N VAL A 288 -5.09 -11.12 -0.83
CA VAL A 288 -5.28 -10.09 -1.86
C VAL A 288 -6.37 -10.54 -2.84
N LEU A 289 -7.53 -9.88 -2.73
CA LEU A 289 -8.74 -10.20 -3.51
C LEU A 289 -9.14 -9.10 -4.49
N ALA A 290 -8.42 -7.98 -4.51
CA ALA A 290 -8.57 -6.92 -5.50
C ALA A 290 -7.24 -6.16 -5.63
N ALA A 291 -7.00 -5.57 -6.81
CA ALA A 291 -5.82 -4.76 -7.04
C ALA A 291 -6.18 -3.50 -7.83
N GLY A 292 -5.57 -2.37 -7.45
CA GLY A 292 -5.79 -1.11 -8.14
C GLY A 292 -4.54 -0.37 -8.56
N LEU A 293 -4.67 0.94 -8.75
CA LEU A 293 -3.61 1.83 -9.23
C LEU A 293 -2.96 2.67 -8.12
N SER A 294 -1.64 2.57 -8.02
CA SER A 294 -0.79 3.48 -7.25
C SER A 294 -0.58 4.80 -7.98
N THR A 295 -0.41 5.89 -7.23
CA THR A 295 -0.10 7.21 -7.78
C THR A 295 1.20 7.24 -8.58
N THR A 296 1.23 7.97 -9.69
CA THR A 296 2.35 7.98 -10.64
C THR A 296 3.23 9.24 -10.57
N THR A 297 2.89 10.24 -9.76
CA THR A 297 3.71 11.45 -9.57
C THR A 297 3.95 11.74 -8.08
N ALA A 298 5.12 12.30 -7.74
CA ALA A 298 5.44 12.65 -6.36
C ALA A 298 4.41 13.64 -5.76
N GLY A 299 3.92 14.58 -6.58
CA GLY A 299 2.91 15.55 -6.15
C GLY A 299 1.56 14.92 -5.81
N SER A 300 1.08 13.96 -6.63
CA SER A 300 -0.16 13.23 -6.33
C SER A 300 -0.02 12.37 -5.07
N MET A 301 1.11 11.69 -4.91
CA MET A 301 1.38 10.87 -3.73
C MET A 301 1.40 11.70 -2.44
N ILE A 302 2.13 12.83 -2.43
CA ILE A 302 2.19 13.71 -1.25
C ILE A 302 0.79 14.25 -0.90
N ARG A 303 0.00 14.68 -1.89
CA ARG A 303 -1.39 15.13 -1.64
C ARG A 303 -2.26 14.02 -1.05
N GLN A 304 -2.14 12.80 -1.57
CA GLN A 304 -2.85 11.62 -1.05
C GLN A 304 -2.46 11.35 0.41
N ARG A 305 -1.17 11.34 0.74
CA ARG A 305 -0.68 11.08 2.11
C ARG A 305 -1.08 12.19 3.08
N ILE A 306 -1.04 13.47 2.67
CA ILE A 306 -1.55 14.58 3.49
C ILE A 306 -3.05 14.40 3.78
N ARG A 307 -3.84 14.00 2.78
CA ARG A 307 -5.28 13.76 2.95
C ARG A 307 -5.54 12.66 3.99
N TRP A 308 -4.85 11.53 3.87
CA TRP A 308 -4.98 10.43 4.82
C TRP A 308 -4.55 10.82 6.23
N ALA A 309 -3.42 11.53 6.36
CA ALA A 309 -2.92 11.98 7.64
C ALA A 309 -3.95 12.83 8.39
N ARG A 310 -4.50 13.81 7.68
CA ARG A 310 -5.47 14.72 8.26
C ARG A 310 -6.78 14.02 8.57
N GLY A 311 -7.27 13.21 7.65
CA GLY A 311 -8.51 12.47 7.84
C GLY A 311 -8.45 11.53 9.05
N VAL A 312 -7.39 10.71 9.18
CA VAL A 312 -7.25 9.81 10.33
C VAL A 312 -7.23 10.58 11.66
N ILE A 313 -6.48 11.69 11.72
CA ILE A 313 -6.44 12.55 12.90
C ILE A 313 -7.83 13.11 13.21
N GLN A 314 -8.51 13.66 12.20
CA GLN A 314 -9.84 14.22 12.31
C GLN A 314 -10.86 13.18 12.78
N SER A 315 -10.88 11.98 12.20
CA SER A 315 -11.81 10.90 12.56
C SER A 315 -11.62 10.42 14.00
N ILE A 316 -10.37 10.34 14.48
CA ILE A 316 -10.06 9.99 15.88
C ILE A 316 -10.58 11.08 16.83
N GLN A 317 -10.41 12.36 16.46
CA GLN A 317 -10.91 13.51 17.22
C GLN A 317 -12.45 13.56 17.23
N ASN A 318 -13.09 13.49 16.06
CA ASN A 318 -14.55 13.53 15.87
C ASN A 318 -15.27 12.48 16.72
N THR A 319 -14.70 11.28 16.78
CA THR A 319 -15.29 10.15 17.52
C THR A 319 -14.80 10.04 18.95
N ASN A 320 -13.86 10.89 19.38
CA ASN A 320 -13.21 10.82 20.68
C ASN A 320 -12.65 9.40 20.98
N ALA A 321 -12.04 8.76 19.98
CA ALA A 321 -11.69 7.34 20.06
C ALA A 321 -10.69 7.00 21.17
N ILE A 322 -9.85 7.95 21.56
CA ILE A 322 -8.80 7.75 22.57
C ILE A 322 -9.39 7.76 24.00
N PHE A 323 -10.41 8.59 24.26
CA PHE A 323 -10.93 8.82 25.62
C PHE A 323 -12.34 8.25 25.86
N THR A 324 -13.03 7.81 24.82
CA THR A 324 -14.39 7.24 24.93
C THR A 324 -14.45 6.00 25.83
N GLY A 325 -15.55 5.83 26.59
CA GLY A 325 -15.85 4.60 27.33
C GLY A 325 -16.43 3.46 26.46
N LYS A 326 -16.82 3.78 25.21
CA LYS A 326 -17.41 2.80 24.27
C LYS A 326 -16.39 1.83 23.66
N LEU A 327 -15.10 2.07 23.84
CA LEU A 327 -14.02 1.22 23.32
C LEU A 327 -13.18 0.66 24.48
N PRO A 328 -12.75 -0.61 24.41
CA PRO A 328 -11.87 -1.18 25.42
C PRO A 328 -10.48 -0.53 25.39
N LEU A 329 -9.75 -0.57 26.50
CA LEU A 329 -8.42 0.06 26.62
C LEU A 329 -7.44 -0.32 25.48
N PRO A 330 -7.31 -1.60 25.06
CA PRO A 330 -6.42 -1.94 23.95
C PRO A 330 -6.79 -1.26 22.62
N ALA A 331 -8.10 -1.11 22.33
CA ALA A 331 -8.56 -0.40 21.14
C ALA A 331 -8.20 1.09 21.20
N ARG A 332 -8.40 1.72 22.37
CA ARG A 332 -8.04 3.13 22.61
C ARG A 332 -6.55 3.40 22.42
N ILE A 333 -5.70 2.49 22.92
CA ILE A 333 -4.24 2.55 22.72
C ILE A 333 -3.89 2.37 21.23
N SER A 334 -4.54 1.44 20.53
CA SER A 334 -4.30 1.24 19.10
C SER A 334 -4.72 2.46 18.27
N TYR A 335 -5.80 3.15 18.64
CA TYR A 335 -6.20 4.42 18.03
C TYR A 335 -5.27 5.58 18.40
N LEU A 336 -4.77 5.65 19.63
CA LEU A 336 -3.71 6.61 19.97
C LEU A 336 -2.46 6.36 19.13
N ASN A 337 -2.07 5.11 18.91
CA ASN A 337 -0.96 4.76 18.03
C ASN A 337 -1.25 5.15 16.57
N ALA A 338 -2.48 4.94 16.09
CA ALA A 338 -2.90 5.37 14.74
C ALA A 338 -2.79 6.90 14.55
N TRP A 339 -3.11 7.66 15.59
CA TRP A 339 -2.94 9.12 15.62
C TRP A 339 -1.46 9.51 15.63
N LEU A 340 -0.67 8.89 16.50
CA LEU A 340 0.77 9.13 16.66
C LEU A 340 1.61 8.65 15.48
N TYR A 341 1.15 7.67 14.70
CA TYR A 341 1.83 7.21 13.49
C TYR A 341 2.09 8.36 12.52
N TRP A 342 1.13 9.27 12.35
CA TRP A 342 1.30 10.44 11.49
C TRP A 342 2.26 11.47 12.06
N TRP A 343 2.52 11.46 13.37
CA TRP A 343 3.59 12.25 13.99
C TRP A 343 4.99 11.68 13.74
N SER A 344 5.11 10.45 13.23
CA SER A 344 6.41 9.84 12.90
C SER A 344 7.20 10.69 11.89
N PHE A 345 6.52 11.39 10.98
CA PHE A 345 7.12 12.32 10.03
C PHE A 345 7.77 13.53 10.71
N LEU A 346 7.14 14.07 11.76
CA LEU A 346 7.75 15.12 12.58
C LEU A 346 8.91 14.57 13.42
N CYS A 347 8.72 13.40 14.02
CA CYS A 347 9.78 12.70 14.77
C CYS A 347 11.01 12.47 13.88
N ARG A 348 10.82 12.10 12.62
CA ARG A 348 11.89 11.96 11.64
C ARG A 348 12.65 13.26 11.41
N LEU A 349 11.97 14.40 11.28
CA LEU A 349 12.66 15.70 11.18
C LEU A 349 13.48 15.99 12.44
N ILE A 350 12.93 15.71 13.62
CA ILE A 350 13.65 15.87 14.89
C ILE A 350 14.90 14.99 14.90
N PHE A 351 14.81 13.71 14.50
CA PHE A 351 15.97 12.81 14.42
C PHE A 351 17.01 13.23 13.37
N LEU A 352 16.58 13.81 12.25
CA LEU A 352 17.50 14.35 11.24
C LEU A 352 18.25 15.58 11.76
N LEU A 353 17.54 16.48 12.46
CA LEU A 353 18.08 17.75 12.94
C LEU A 353 18.86 17.61 14.25
N SER A 354 18.53 16.66 15.13
CA SER A 354 19.18 16.51 16.44
C SER A 354 20.70 16.44 16.38
N PRO A 355 21.33 15.52 15.61
CA PRO A 355 22.78 15.49 15.52
C PRO A 355 23.35 16.73 14.80
N VAL A 356 22.60 17.38 13.92
CA VAL A 356 23.01 18.63 13.24
C VAL A 356 23.02 19.79 14.24
N LEU A 357 22.01 19.93 15.08
CA LEU A 357 21.92 20.97 16.11
C LEU A 357 23.12 20.90 17.06
N PHE A 358 23.50 19.71 17.48
CA PHE A 358 24.70 19.52 18.30
C PHE A 358 25.99 19.77 17.52
N ALA A 359 26.18 19.08 16.38
CA ALA A 359 27.45 19.10 15.65
C ALA A 359 27.75 20.41 14.92
N LEU A 360 26.72 21.15 14.50
CA LEU A 360 26.84 22.38 13.72
C LEU A 360 26.57 23.64 14.53
N PHE A 361 25.83 23.59 15.64
CA PHE A 361 25.45 24.77 16.42
C PHE A 361 25.75 24.66 17.91
N ASP A 362 26.38 23.57 18.36
CA ASP A 362 26.71 23.29 19.77
C ASP A 362 25.50 23.32 20.70
N ILE A 363 24.29 23.11 20.17
CA ILE A 363 23.08 22.98 20.98
C ILE A 363 23.09 21.56 21.55
N GLN A 364 23.26 21.44 22.86
CA GLN A 364 23.26 20.15 23.55
C GLN A 364 21.82 19.67 23.79
N LEU A 365 21.46 18.50 23.26
CA LEU A 365 20.12 17.91 23.41
C LEU A 365 20.10 16.76 24.44
N VAL A 366 21.26 16.18 24.69
CA VAL A 366 21.45 15.00 25.56
C VAL A 366 22.70 15.27 26.39
N GLU A 367 22.52 15.35 27.70
CA GLU A 367 23.59 15.47 28.68
C GLU A 367 23.93 14.07 29.20
N CYS A 368 24.99 13.46 28.68
CA CYS A 368 25.45 12.14 29.15
C CYS A 368 26.91 11.86 28.76
N GLY A 369 27.55 10.94 29.49
CA GLY A 369 28.85 10.39 29.11
C GLY A 369 28.75 9.38 27.96
N PHE A 370 29.85 9.15 27.23
CA PHE A 370 29.90 8.17 26.14
C PHE A 370 29.55 6.74 26.59
N TRP A 371 30.13 6.28 27.70
CA TRP A 371 29.87 4.92 28.19
C TRP A 371 28.48 4.75 28.77
N GLU A 372 27.95 5.79 29.40
CA GLU A 372 26.57 5.83 29.87
C GLU A 372 25.59 5.73 28.70
N LEU A 373 25.82 6.50 27.63
CA LEU A 373 25.04 6.40 26.41
C LEU A 373 25.06 4.98 25.86
N LEU A 374 26.24 4.36 25.71
CA LEU A 374 26.33 2.99 25.21
C LEU A 374 25.64 1.97 26.12
N LEU A 375 25.68 2.15 27.44
CA LEU A 375 25.04 1.25 28.39
C LEU A 375 23.52 1.22 28.23
N PHE A 376 22.88 2.38 28.03
CA PHE A 376 21.42 2.48 27.94
C PHE A 376 20.91 2.40 26.50
N TRP A 377 21.54 3.10 25.57
CA TRP A 377 21.08 3.18 24.17
C TRP A 377 21.37 1.89 23.40
N LEU A 378 22.58 1.32 23.50
CA LEU A 378 22.99 0.23 22.62
C LEU A 378 22.14 -1.04 22.80
N PRO A 379 21.84 -1.53 24.02
CA PRO A 379 20.99 -2.70 24.20
C PRO A 379 19.57 -2.46 23.69
N SER A 380 18.99 -1.29 23.98
CA SER A 380 17.66 -0.89 23.50
C SER A 380 17.62 -0.86 21.96
N HIS A 381 18.62 -0.24 21.34
CA HIS A 381 18.74 -0.12 19.89
C HIS A 381 18.86 -1.48 19.20
N LEU A 382 19.77 -2.35 19.69
CA LEU A 382 20.01 -3.66 19.10
C LEU A 382 18.82 -4.60 19.27
N LEU A 383 18.23 -4.65 20.47
CA LEU A 383 17.06 -5.50 20.72
C LEU A 383 15.85 -5.03 19.93
N SER A 384 15.62 -3.72 19.82
CA SER A 384 14.51 -3.18 19.02
C SER A 384 14.71 -3.46 17.53
N ARG A 385 15.93 -3.36 17.00
CA ARG A 385 16.23 -3.77 15.61
C ARG A 385 15.95 -5.25 15.38
N LEU A 386 16.47 -6.11 16.24
CA LEU A 386 16.25 -7.56 16.15
C LEU A 386 14.76 -7.90 16.27
N ALA A 387 14.04 -7.23 17.17
CA ALA A 387 12.60 -7.41 17.33
C ALA A 387 11.84 -6.95 16.07
N MET A 388 12.23 -5.85 15.44
CA MET A 388 11.61 -5.40 14.18
C MET A 388 11.78 -6.40 13.05
N GLU A 389 12.93 -7.09 12.95
CA GLU A 389 13.14 -8.15 11.94
C GLU A 389 12.16 -9.32 12.11
N TYR A 390 11.80 -9.67 13.35
CA TYR A 390 10.81 -10.73 13.61
C TYR A 390 9.37 -10.24 13.57
N LEU A 391 9.15 -8.93 13.73
CA LEU A 391 7.84 -8.31 13.62
C LEU A 391 7.38 -8.28 12.16
N SER A 392 8.23 -7.81 11.26
CA SER A 392 7.93 -7.70 9.83
C SER A 392 8.04 -9.05 9.12
N THR A 393 7.07 -9.46 8.32
CA THR A 393 7.17 -10.66 7.44
C THR A 393 8.00 -10.35 6.18
N ASN A 394 9.19 -9.78 6.35
CA ASN A 394 10.06 -9.27 5.28
C ASN A 394 9.42 -8.23 4.34
N ILE A 395 8.20 -7.76 4.60
CA ILE A 395 7.53 -6.73 3.77
C ILE A 395 8.23 -5.37 3.93
N ARG A 396 8.68 -5.08 5.16
CA ARG A 396 9.26 -3.78 5.54
C ARG A 396 10.41 -3.95 6.53
N SER A 397 11.56 -3.34 6.22
CA SER A 397 12.66 -3.21 7.18
C SER A 397 12.67 -1.83 7.82
N ALA A 398 13.29 -1.71 9.00
CA ALA A 398 13.45 -0.43 9.69
C ALA A 398 14.14 0.62 8.79
N ARG A 399 15.14 0.19 8.00
CA ARG A 399 15.82 1.03 7.01
C ARG A 399 14.84 1.58 5.97
N TRP A 400 13.99 0.75 5.38
CA TRP A 400 13.03 1.19 4.38
C TRP A 400 11.95 2.11 4.96
N SER A 401 11.51 1.88 6.20
CA SER A 401 10.64 2.83 6.91
C SER A 401 11.33 4.19 7.05
N HIS A 402 12.60 4.21 7.45
CA HIS A 402 13.37 5.45 7.59
C HIS A 402 13.54 6.20 6.26
N ILE A 403 13.74 5.50 5.15
CA ILE A 403 13.83 6.09 3.80
C ILE A 403 12.50 6.77 3.43
N ILE A 404 11.37 6.07 3.59
CA ILE A 404 10.04 6.60 3.27
C ILE A 404 9.69 7.80 4.15
N ASP A 405 9.92 7.69 5.47
CA ASP A 405 9.70 8.79 6.40
C ASP A 405 10.53 10.01 5.99
N THR A 406 11.80 9.81 5.64
CA THR A 406 12.70 10.92 5.25
C THR A 406 12.22 11.62 3.97
N ILE A 407 11.72 10.85 2.98
CA ILE A 407 11.16 11.37 1.73
C ILE A 407 9.92 12.25 1.97
N LEU A 408 9.08 11.84 2.92
CA LEU A 408 7.76 12.42 3.16
C LEU A 408 7.75 13.49 4.25
N ALA A 409 8.68 13.42 5.20
CA ALA A 409 8.72 14.21 6.42
C ALA A 409 8.60 15.74 6.20
N PRO A 410 9.34 16.36 5.26
CA PRO A 410 9.23 17.80 5.03
C PRO A 410 7.84 18.27 4.59
N TYR A 411 7.03 17.38 4.02
CA TYR A 411 5.72 17.72 3.45
C TYR A 411 4.56 17.37 4.38
N LEU A 412 4.75 16.38 5.26
CA LEU A 412 3.70 15.89 6.14
C LEU A 412 3.74 16.51 7.53
N ALA A 413 4.91 16.89 8.04
CA ALA A 413 5.05 17.41 9.40
C ALA A 413 4.15 18.64 9.68
N GLY A 414 4.17 19.64 8.79
CA GLY A 414 3.33 20.84 8.93
C GLY A 414 1.83 20.55 8.91
N PRO A 415 1.29 19.88 7.86
CA PRO A 415 -0.12 19.52 7.80
C PRO A 415 -0.62 18.66 8.97
N VAL A 416 0.19 17.72 9.46
CA VAL A 416 -0.14 16.87 10.62
C VAL A 416 -0.24 17.71 11.90
N LEU A 417 0.72 18.60 12.12
CA LEU A 417 0.72 19.52 13.26
C LEU A 417 -0.51 20.41 13.26
N LEU A 418 -0.84 21.02 12.12
CA LEU A 418 -1.99 21.91 11.98
C LEU A 418 -3.32 21.17 12.24
N GLU A 419 -3.49 19.96 11.72
CA GLU A 419 -4.69 19.17 11.98
C GLU A 419 -4.81 18.77 13.45
N SER A 420 -3.68 18.40 14.07
CA SER A 420 -3.65 17.97 15.47
C SER A 420 -4.12 19.06 16.44
N ILE A 421 -3.94 20.33 16.10
CA ILE A 421 -4.43 21.49 16.89
C ILE A 421 -5.79 22.03 16.42
N GLY A 422 -6.50 21.31 15.54
CA GLY A 422 -7.86 21.66 15.08
C GLY A 422 -7.94 22.65 13.91
N ILE A 423 -6.82 22.91 13.22
CA ILE A 423 -6.83 23.78 12.02
C ILE A 423 -7.11 22.92 10.78
N HIS A 424 -8.41 22.66 10.55
CA HIS A 424 -8.91 21.85 9.44
C HIS A 424 -8.85 22.58 8.10
N ARG A 425 -8.53 21.87 7.01
CA ARG A 425 -8.52 22.41 5.64
C ARG A 425 -9.87 22.12 5.03
N LYS A 426 -10.55 23.19 4.62
CA LYS A 426 -11.94 23.16 4.16
C LYS A 426 -12.14 22.62 2.73
N GLN A 427 -11.07 22.48 1.94
CA GLN A 427 -11.18 22.11 0.52
C GLN A 427 -10.60 20.73 0.22
N PHE A 428 -11.48 19.87 -0.33
CA PHE A 428 -11.16 18.61 -0.97
C PHE A 428 -10.63 18.86 -2.39
N GLN A 429 -9.53 18.21 -2.76
CA GLN A 429 -9.02 18.19 -4.14
C GLN A 429 -8.84 16.74 -4.56
N VAL A 430 -9.53 16.36 -5.64
CA VAL A 430 -9.49 15.00 -6.20
C VAL A 430 -8.08 14.69 -6.71
N THR A 431 -7.61 13.47 -6.46
CA THR A 431 -6.35 13.00 -7.03
C THR A 431 -6.53 12.76 -8.53
N ASP A 432 -5.69 13.37 -9.37
CA ASP A 432 -5.69 13.09 -10.80
C ASP A 432 -5.24 11.63 -11.03
N LYS A 433 -6.14 10.79 -11.53
CA LYS A 433 -5.88 9.39 -11.87
C LYS A 433 -5.47 9.22 -13.34
N ASN A 434 -5.36 10.29 -14.13
CA ASN A 434 -4.92 10.21 -15.51
C ASN A 434 -3.41 9.95 -15.62
N ARG A 435 -3.04 8.93 -16.40
CA ARG A 435 -1.65 8.70 -16.80
C ARG A 435 -1.30 9.57 -17.99
N ARG A 436 -0.39 10.52 -17.78
CA ARG A 436 0.27 11.26 -18.87
C ARG A 436 1.72 10.81 -18.98
N ARG A 437 2.29 10.91 -20.18
CA ARG A 437 3.74 10.76 -20.41
C ARG A 437 4.44 11.97 -19.79
N GLU A 438 4.66 11.92 -18.49
CA GLU A 438 5.25 13.02 -17.73
C GLU A 438 6.46 12.54 -16.92
N LYS A 439 7.36 13.48 -16.62
CA LYS A 439 8.42 13.24 -15.66
C LYS A 439 7.79 13.09 -14.28
N THR A 440 8.11 12.02 -13.57
CA THR A 440 7.66 11.82 -12.19
C THR A 440 8.31 12.81 -11.20
N ALA A 441 9.35 13.52 -11.67
CA ALA A 441 10.18 14.46 -10.93
C ALA A 441 9.60 15.89 -10.91
N SER A 442 9.81 16.59 -9.80
CA SER A 442 9.52 18.03 -9.73
C SER A 442 10.57 18.71 -8.84
N GLY A 443 11.37 19.60 -9.44
CA GLY A 443 12.53 20.24 -8.79
C GLY A 443 12.20 20.96 -7.47
N ARG A 444 10.98 21.46 -7.29
CA ARG A 444 10.54 22.09 -6.02
C ARG A 444 10.60 21.14 -4.82
N TYR A 445 10.37 19.84 -5.05
CA TYR A 445 10.41 18.82 -3.99
C TYR A 445 11.83 18.36 -3.66
N LEU A 446 12.84 18.90 -4.36
CA LEU A 446 14.23 18.65 -4.04
C LEU A 446 14.74 19.63 -2.97
N ILE A 447 14.16 20.84 -2.90
CA ILE A 447 14.66 21.95 -2.08
C ILE A 447 14.80 21.58 -0.60
N PRO A 448 13.77 21.01 0.08
CA PRO A 448 13.89 20.72 1.51
C PRO A 448 14.98 19.69 1.81
N HIS A 449 15.09 18.65 0.97
CA HIS A 449 16.11 17.62 1.10
C HIS A 449 17.51 18.16 0.82
N GLY A 450 17.66 19.05 -0.17
CA GLY A 450 18.93 19.72 -0.46
C GLY A 450 19.43 20.56 0.71
N ILE A 451 18.54 21.32 1.35
CA ILE A 451 18.88 22.10 2.56
C ILE A 451 19.36 21.16 3.68
N LEU A 452 18.63 20.07 3.95
CA LEU A 452 19.01 19.10 4.98
C LEU A 452 20.36 18.42 4.68
N ILE A 453 20.66 18.13 3.41
CA ILE A 453 21.98 17.60 3.00
C ILE A 453 23.09 18.61 3.28
N LEU A 454 22.90 19.87 2.89
CA LEU A 454 23.91 20.93 3.12
C LEU A 454 24.18 21.11 4.61
N LEU A 455 23.12 21.16 5.44
CA LEU A 455 23.25 21.23 6.89
C LEU A 455 23.96 20.01 7.47
N THR A 456 23.61 18.80 7.04
CA THR A 456 24.23 17.56 7.51
C THR A 456 25.70 17.48 7.11
N ALA A 457 26.03 17.87 5.88
CA ALA A 457 27.41 17.90 5.39
C ALA A 457 28.25 18.95 6.15
N ALA A 458 27.71 20.15 6.36
CA ALA A 458 28.36 21.18 7.17
C ALA A 458 28.60 20.71 8.62
N ALA A 459 27.62 20.00 9.21
CA ALA A 459 27.74 19.40 10.53
C ALA A 459 28.87 18.37 10.60
N ILE A 460 28.95 17.45 9.63
CA ILE A 460 30.02 16.45 9.56
C ILE A 460 31.38 17.14 9.45
N LEU A 461 31.53 18.09 8.53
CA LEU A 461 32.78 18.80 8.30
C LEU A 461 33.23 19.58 9.54
N ARG A 462 32.33 20.34 10.16
CA ARG A 462 32.62 21.10 11.38
C ARG A 462 33.00 20.16 12.53
N PHE A 463 32.22 19.11 12.75
CA PHE A 463 32.36 18.25 13.92
C PHE A 463 33.53 17.28 13.85
N ALA A 464 33.95 16.87 12.65
CA ALA A 464 35.12 16.01 12.45
C ALA A 464 36.44 16.80 12.40
N LYS A 465 36.41 18.09 12.04
CA LYS A 465 37.61 18.91 11.86
C LYS A 465 38.45 18.96 13.15
N GLY A 466 39.73 18.60 13.02
CA GLY A 466 40.70 18.67 14.13
C GLY A 466 40.59 17.54 15.15
N LYS A 467 39.69 16.56 14.97
CA LYS A 467 39.57 15.40 15.86
C LYS A 467 40.38 14.22 15.34
N TYR A 468 41.20 13.65 16.21
CA TYR A 468 42.03 12.46 15.93
C TYR A 468 42.04 11.52 17.15
N GLY A 469 42.41 10.25 16.94
CA GLY A 469 42.51 9.25 18.01
C GLY A 469 41.23 9.11 18.84
N MET A 470 41.36 9.20 20.17
CA MET A 470 40.25 9.03 21.12
C MET A 470 39.13 10.07 20.96
N ALA A 471 39.46 11.30 20.54
CA ALA A 471 38.45 12.34 20.31
C ALA A 471 37.50 11.95 19.16
N LEU A 472 38.01 11.28 18.13
CA LEU A 472 37.21 10.75 17.04
C LEU A 472 36.38 9.54 17.49
N PHE A 473 36.96 8.67 18.32
CA PHE A 473 36.24 7.53 18.91
C PHE A 473 35.03 7.97 19.73
N TYR A 474 35.19 8.95 20.64
CA TYR A 474 34.05 9.48 21.41
C TYR A 474 33.02 10.22 20.54
N SER A 475 33.45 10.77 19.41
CA SER A 475 32.58 11.43 18.43
C SER A 475 31.84 10.46 17.50
N SER A 476 32.15 9.16 17.55
CA SER A 476 31.68 8.17 16.59
C SER A 476 30.16 8.02 16.54
N VAL A 477 29.44 8.14 17.67
CA VAL A 477 27.98 8.00 17.73
C VAL A 477 27.28 9.11 16.93
N ILE A 478 27.72 10.36 17.10
CA ILE A 478 27.16 11.49 16.36
C ILE A 478 27.52 11.41 14.88
N LEU A 479 28.78 11.08 14.56
CA LEU A 479 29.22 10.89 13.18
C LEU A 479 28.48 9.74 12.48
N TYR A 480 28.18 8.65 13.20
CA TYR A 480 27.36 7.55 12.71
C TYR A 480 25.97 8.04 12.31
N TRP A 481 25.27 8.78 13.19
CA TRP A 481 23.94 9.30 12.89
C TRP A 481 23.94 10.32 11.75
N LEU A 482 24.92 11.22 11.70
CA LEU A 482 25.06 12.17 10.59
C LEU A 482 25.31 11.45 9.25
N GLY A 483 26.19 10.45 9.24
CA GLY A 483 26.46 9.63 8.05
C GLY A 483 25.24 8.82 7.61
N TYR A 484 24.53 8.20 8.56
CA TYR A 484 23.29 7.48 8.29
C TYR A 484 22.20 8.39 7.72
N ASN A 485 22.00 9.57 8.33
CA ASN A 485 21.04 10.57 7.86
C ASN A 485 21.39 11.06 6.45
N LEU A 486 22.67 11.25 6.15
CA LEU A 486 23.12 11.63 4.82
C LEU A 486 22.74 10.58 3.77
N VAL A 487 22.91 9.28 4.07
CA VAL A 487 22.48 8.20 3.18
C VAL A 487 20.97 8.25 2.94
N LEU A 488 20.15 8.41 3.98
CA LEU A 488 18.69 8.51 3.84
C LEU A 488 18.27 9.72 2.98
N LEU A 489 18.93 10.86 3.17
CA LEU A 489 18.67 12.07 2.40
C LEU A 489 19.08 11.91 0.92
N LEU A 490 20.14 11.14 0.63
CA LEU A 490 20.51 10.80 -0.76
C LEU A 490 19.42 9.96 -1.44
N TYR A 491 18.82 8.99 -0.74
CA TYR A 491 17.64 8.29 -1.25
C TYR A 491 16.49 9.23 -1.54
N ALA A 492 16.25 10.20 -0.66
CA ALA A 492 15.20 11.18 -0.89
C ALA A 492 15.45 12.06 -2.11
N VAL A 493 16.70 12.44 -2.35
CA VAL A 493 17.12 13.10 -3.60
C VAL A 493 16.88 12.21 -4.81
N PHE A 494 17.33 10.95 -4.79
CA PHE A 494 17.13 10.03 -5.91
C PHE A 494 15.64 9.81 -6.22
N PHE A 495 14.82 9.67 -5.19
CA PHE A 495 13.38 9.57 -5.33
C PHE A 495 12.80 10.81 -6.03
N MET A 496 13.20 12.01 -5.62
CA MET A 496 12.67 13.28 -6.14
C MET A 496 13.20 13.64 -7.54
N LEU A 497 14.38 13.12 -7.92
CA LEU A 497 14.89 13.21 -9.29
C LEU A 497 14.05 12.41 -10.30
N GLY A 498 13.25 11.46 -9.81
CA GLY A 498 12.28 10.71 -10.61
C GLY A 498 12.89 9.82 -11.70
N ARG A 499 11.99 9.29 -12.55
CA ARG A 499 12.27 8.43 -13.69
C ARG A 499 11.20 8.68 -14.76
N GLU A 500 11.57 8.65 -16.03
CA GLU A 500 10.60 8.77 -17.13
C GLU A 500 9.83 7.45 -17.32
N SER A 501 8.49 7.53 -17.31
CA SER A 501 7.63 6.43 -17.75
C SER A 501 7.44 6.48 -19.26
N ARG A 502 7.79 5.39 -19.94
CA ARG A 502 7.63 5.24 -21.40
C ARG A 502 6.43 4.39 -21.80
N ARG A 503 5.74 3.78 -20.83
CA ARG A 503 4.64 2.84 -21.05
C ARG A 503 3.32 3.48 -20.63
N ILE A 504 2.26 3.16 -21.35
CA ILE A 504 0.88 3.59 -21.06
C ILE A 504 0.24 2.53 -20.15
N SER A 505 0.28 1.26 -20.59
CA SER A 505 -0.16 0.08 -19.84
C SER A 505 0.97 -0.59 -19.05
N ASP A 506 0.64 -1.09 -17.85
CA ASP A 506 1.57 -1.93 -17.08
C ASP A 506 1.60 -3.35 -17.62
N ARG A 507 2.77 -3.97 -17.49
CA ARG A 507 2.97 -5.39 -17.83
C ARG A 507 3.04 -6.20 -16.56
N ILE A 508 2.25 -7.26 -16.54
CA ILE A 508 2.11 -8.18 -15.41
C ILE A 508 2.69 -9.52 -15.86
N GLY A 509 3.54 -10.10 -15.02
CA GLY A 509 4.06 -11.44 -15.27
C GLY A 509 2.93 -12.46 -15.25
N ALA A 510 2.80 -13.24 -16.32
CA ALA A 510 1.76 -14.25 -16.47
C ALA A 510 2.33 -15.45 -17.21
N LYS A 511 2.01 -16.65 -16.76
CA LYS A 511 2.45 -17.91 -17.38
C LYS A 511 1.22 -18.73 -17.77
N GLU A 512 0.53 -18.25 -18.79
CA GLU A 512 -0.68 -18.87 -19.34
C GLU A 512 -0.39 -19.59 -20.65
N LYS A 513 -1.12 -20.68 -20.88
CA LYS A 513 -1.06 -21.38 -22.15
C LYS A 513 -1.56 -20.46 -23.26
N ALA A 514 -0.78 -20.38 -24.33
CA ALA A 514 -1.12 -19.62 -25.51
C ALA A 514 -0.94 -20.47 -26.78
N GLN A 515 -1.73 -20.17 -27.79
CA GLN A 515 -1.62 -20.74 -29.12
C GLN A 515 -1.42 -19.60 -30.13
N ILE A 516 -0.35 -19.68 -30.91
CA ILE A 516 -0.06 -18.75 -32.00
C ILE A 516 -0.65 -19.35 -33.27
N ILE A 517 -1.58 -18.64 -33.92
CA ILE A 517 -2.18 -19.06 -35.18
C ILE A 517 -1.53 -18.28 -36.30
N TRP A 518 -0.78 -18.98 -37.15
CA TRP A 518 -0.01 -18.39 -38.24
C TRP A 518 0.02 -19.33 -39.45
N GLY A 519 -0.24 -18.80 -40.65
CA GLY A 519 -0.23 -19.59 -41.89
C GLY A 519 -1.19 -20.79 -41.88
N GLY A 520 -2.34 -20.66 -41.20
CA GLY A 520 -3.32 -21.73 -41.03
C GLY A 520 -2.94 -22.81 -40.01
N ARG A 521 -1.82 -22.67 -39.30
CA ARG A 521 -1.33 -23.62 -38.31
C ARG A 521 -1.33 -23.03 -36.90
N SER A 522 -1.49 -23.89 -35.89
CA SER A 522 -1.43 -23.53 -34.48
C SER A 522 -0.10 -23.97 -33.87
N TYR A 523 0.56 -23.06 -33.15
CA TYR A 523 1.84 -23.30 -32.49
C TYR A 523 1.69 -23.06 -30.98
N PRO A 524 2.06 -24.02 -30.12
CA PRO A 524 1.98 -23.84 -28.67
C PRO A 524 3.02 -22.84 -28.17
N ALA A 525 2.58 -22.00 -27.25
CA ALA A 525 3.39 -20.99 -26.58
C ALA A 525 2.95 -20.83 -25.11
N MET A 526 3.78 -20.12 -24.35
CA MET A 526 3.51 -19.74 -22.97
C MET A 526 3.71 -18.24 -22.85
N THR A 527 2.80 -17.54 -22.17
CA THR A 527 3.03 -16.12 -21.87
C THR A 527 4.20 -15.95 -20.91
N GLU A 528 4.94 -14.85 -21.03
CA GLU A 528 5.91 -14.40 -20.02
C GLU A 528 5.38 -13.17 -19.27
N ASP A 529 4.81 -12.23 -20.02
CA ASP A 529 4.14 -11.05 -19.49
C ASP A 529 2.97 -10.64 -20.40
N VAL A 530 1.96 -10.04 -19.78
CA VAL A 530 0.73 -9.57 -20.43
C VAL A 530 0.43 -8.13 -20.02
N SER A 531 -0.19 -7.38 -20.90
CA SER A 531 -0.72 -6.02 -20.69
C SER A 531 -1.91 -5.83 -21.60
N GLU A 532 -2.68 -4.77 -21.36
CA GLU A 532 -3.86 -4.45 -22.19
C GLU A 532 -3.49 -4.34 -23.69
N GLU A 533 -2.34 -3.76 -24.02
CA GLU A 533 -1.92 -3.48 -25.40
C GLU A 533 -0.81 -4.41 -25.92
N GLY A 534 -0.30 -5.34 -25.10
CA GLY A 534 0.87 -6.12 -25.50
C GLY A 534 1.09 -7.41 -24.73
N ILE A 535 1.79 -8.34 -25.36
CA ILE A 535 2.08 -9.67 -24.83
C ILE A 535 3.53 -10.06 -25.14
N ALA A 536 4.17 -10.77 -24.22
CA ALA A 536 5.40 -11.49 -24.45
C ALA A 536 5.13 -13.00 -24.35
N LEU A 537 5.64 -13.75 -25.33
CA LEU A 537 5.46 -15.19 -25.45
C LEU A 537 6.82 -15.87 -25.52
N ARG A 538 6.89 -17.07 -24.95
CA ARG A 538 7.94 -18.04 -25.18
C ARG A 538 7.37 -19.19 -26.00
N SER A 539 7.93 -19.47 -27.18
CA SER A 539 7.50 -20.61 -27.99
C SER A 539 7.89 -21.92 -27.30
N ALA A 540 6.98 -22.88 -27.23
CA ALA A 540 7.31 -24.19 -26.67
C ALA A 540 8.30 -24.92 -27.60
N GLY A 541 9.40 -25.43 -27.04
CA GLY A 541 10.26 -26.40 -27.72
C GLY A 541 9.58 -27.77 -27.87
N PRO A 542 10.18 -28.73 -28.57
CA PRO A 542 9.60 -30.06 -28.75
C PRO A 542 9.34 -30.75 -27.40
N GLY A 543 8.10 -31.18 -27.12
CA GLY A 543 7.74 -31.99 -25.93
C GLY A 543 6.60 -31.50 -25.03
N TRP A 544 5.78 -30.53 -25.46
CA TRP A 544 4.76 -29.88 -24.60
C TRP A 544 3.32 -30.45 -24.72
N GLU A 545 3.15 -31.67 -25.23
CA GLU A 545 1.83 -32.25 -25.50
C GLU A 545 1.05 -32.60 -24.22
N LYS A 546 -0.06 -31.89 -23.97
CA LYS A 546 -1.32 -32.47 -23.46
C LYS A 546 -2.51 -31.79 -24.14
N GLU A 547 -3.39 -32.64 -24.63
CA GLU A 547 -4.40 -32.50 -25.69
C GLU A 547 -5.56 -31.52 -25.37
N GLU A 548 -6.01 -30.78 -26.39
CA GLU A 548 -7.39 -30.28 -26.49
C GLU A 548 -8.09 -31.04 -27.63
N PRO A 549 -9.33 -31.53 -27.44
CA PRO A 549 -10.07 -32.22 -28.49
C PRO A 549 -10.71 -31.20 -29.45
N GLY A 550 -10.43 -31.34 -30.75
CA GLY A 550 -11.11 -30.59 -31.83
C GLY A 550 -10.22 -29.84 -32.81
N VAL A 551 -8.89 -29.86 -32.65
CA VAL A 551 -7.96 -29.24 -33.61
C VAL A 551 -7.26 -30.34 -34.40
N GLU A 552 -7.43 -30.37 -35.73
CA GLU A 552 -6.70 -31.27 -36.62
C GLU A 552 -5.18 -31.09 -36.42
N LYS A 553 -4.51 -32.16 -35.99
CA LYS A 553 -3.04 -32.23 -35.92
C LYS A 553 -2.49 -32.51 -37.32
N GLU A 554 -1.97 -31.50 -38.01
CA GLU A 554 -1.06 -31.73 -39.13
C GLU A 554 0.41 -31.53 -38.71
N GLY A 555 1.04 -32.63 -38.29
CA GLY A 555 2.46 -32.93 -38.52
C GLY A 555 3.52 -32.29 -37.59
N PRO A 556 4.61 -33.00 -37.25
CA PRO A 556 5.75 -32.44 -36.54
C PRO A 556 6.65 -31.64 -37.49
N GLY A 557 7.09 -30.44 -37.08
CA GLY A 557 8.37 -29.88 -37.54
C GLY A 557 8.38 -28.67 -38.50
N ALA A 558 7.31 -27.89 -38.65
CA ALA A 558 7.43 -26.59 -39.33
C ALA A 558 7.86 -25.50 -38.33
N ALA A 559 9.02 -24.89 -38.55
CA ALA A 559 9.49 -23.80 -37.71
C ALA A 559 8.54 -22.58 -37.82
N LEU A 560 8.22 -21.95 -36.69
CA LEU A 560 7.46 -20.70 -36.67
C LEU A 560 8.27 -19.59 -37.34
N THR A 561 7.88 -19.21 -38.56
CA THR A 561 8.58 -18.27 -39.46
C THR A 561 8.23 -16.79 -39.25
N LEU A 562 7.46 -16.49 -38.21
CA LEU A 562 6.99 -15.14 -37.87
C LEU A 562 8.15 -14.12 -37.77
N GLN A 563 8.04 -12.99 -38.48
CA GLN A 563 8.97 -11.87 -38.48
C GLN A 563 8.38 -10.64 -37.80
N LYS A 564 9.24 -9.63 -37.57
CA LYS A 564 8.78 -8.33 -37.04
C LYS A 564 7.89 -7.64 -38.07
N GLY A 565 6.73 -7.17 -37.64
CA GLY A 565 5.72 -6.53 -38.48
C GLY A 565 4.59 -7.46 -38.89
N ASP A 566 4.77 -8.78 -38.78
CA ASP A 566 3.73 -9.74 -39.17
C ASP A 566 2.53 -9.68 -38.21
N ALA A 567 1.33 -9.69 -38.81
CA ALA A 567 0.06 -9.78 -38.10
C ALA A 567 -0.38 -11.25 -37.99
N PHE A 568 -0.80 -11.66 -36.80
CA PHE A 568 -1.17 -13.05 -36.50
C PHE A 568 -2.25 -13.09 -35.41
N GLU A 569 -2.79 -14.26 -35.12
CA GLU A 569 -3.75 -14.42 -34.03
C GLU A 569 -3.12 -15.17 -32.86
N ILE A 570 -3.55 -14.83 -31.64
CA ILE A 570 -3.16 -15.51 -30.41
C ILE A 570 -4.43 -15.93 -29.69
N VAL A 571 -4.49 -17.17 -29.23
CA VAL A 571 -5.51 -17.60 -28.26
C VAL A 571 -4.81 -17.85 -26.94
N VAL A 572 -5.22 -17.14 -25.89
CA VAL A 572 -4.75 -17.35 -24.53
C VAL A 572 -5.85 -18.05 -23.73
N THR A 573 -5.50 -19.14 -23.05
CA THR A 573 -6.45 -19.96 -22.29
C THR A 573 -5.93 -20.16 -20.87
N THR A 574 -6.78 -19.90 -19.89
CA THR A 574 -6.58 -20.21 -18.46
C THR A 574 -7.59 -21.25 -18.02
N GLU A 575 -7.63 -21.58 -16.73
CA GLU A 575 -8.66 -22.46 -16.17
C GLU A 575 -10.09 -21.89 -16.30
N TYR A 576 -10.22 -20.56 -16.30
CA TYR A 576 -11.51 -19.86 -16.23
C TYR A 576 -11.84 -19.01 -17.45
N TYR A 577 -10.83 -18.63 -18.23
CA TYR A 577 -10.97 -17.62 -19.28
C TYR A 577 -10.31 -18.07 -20.57
N ARG A 578 -10.87 -17.62 -21.69
CA ARG A 578 -10.30 -17.79 -23.02
C ARG A 578 -10.44 -16.49 -23.79
N ALA A 579 -9.36 -16.00 -24.37
CA ALA A 579 -9.36 -14.79 -25.17
C ALA A 579 -8.60 -14.98 -26.49
N LYS A 580 -9.26 -14.65 -27.59
CA LYS A 580 -8.70 -14.54 -28.94
C LYS A 580 -8.27 -13.10 -29.20
N LEU A 581 -7.01 -12.93 -29.59
CA LEU A 581 -6.35 -11.65 -29.78
C LEU A 581 -5.81 -11.56 -31.22
N ARG A 582 -5.94 -10.39 -31.82
CA ARG A 582 -5.19 -9.99 -33.01
C ARG A 582 -3.86 -9.41 -32.54
N ALA A 583 -2.76 -9.85 -33.12
CA ALA A 583 -1.43 -9.52 -32.67
C ALA A 583 -0.55 -9.03 -33.82
N VAL A 584 0.34 -8.08 -33.53
CA VAL A 584 1.38 -7.63 -34.47
C VAL A 584 2.74 -7.80 -33.84
N CYS A 585 3.63 -8.54 -34.50
CA CYS A 585 4.95 -8.85 -33.98
C CYS A 585 5.84 -7.60 -33.90
N VAL A 586 6.29 -7.25 -32.70
CA VAL A 586 7.20 -6.12 -32.45
C VAL A 586 8.65 -6.60 -32.33
N TYR A 587 8.85 -7.82 -31.82
CA TYR A 587 10.16 -8.42 -31.65
C TYR A 587 10.10 -9.94 -31.78
N ARG A 588 11.05 -10.49 -32.54
CA ARG A 588 11.28 -11.93 -32.68
C ARG A 588 12.73 -12.27 -32.31
N GLY A 589 12.89 -12.96 -31.19
CA GLY A 589 14.12 -13.68 -30.83
C GLY A 589 13.98 -15.18 -31.12
N LYS A 590 15.02 -15.96 -30.78
CA LYS A 590 15.04 -17.43 -31.01
C LYS A 590 13.84 -18.15 -30.36
N GLU A 591 13.59 -17.85 -29.09
CA GLU A 591 12.49 -18.47 -28.31
C GLU A 591 11.44 -17.46 -27.86
N LYS A 592 11.77 -16.15 -27.90
CA LYS A 592 10.92 -15.07 -27.39
C LYS A 592 10.25 -14.31 -28.52
N ILE A 593 8.96 -14.06 -28.37
CA ILE A 593 8.16 -13.22 -29.26
C ILE A 593 7.54 -12.12 -28.40
N THR A 594 7.48 -10.91 -28.92
CA THR A 594 6.73 -9.83 -28.28
C THR A 594 5.85 -9.19 -29.34
N ALA A 595 4.58 -9.00 -29.01
CA ALA A 595 3.59 -8.44 -29.91
C ALA A 595 2.75 -7.36 -29.22
N THR A 596 2.25 -6.41 -30.00
CA THR A 596 1.08 -5.63 -29.59
C THR A 596 -0.15 -6.49 -29.80
N VAL A 597 -1.16 -6.33 -28.95
CA VAL A 597 -2.41 -7.10 -29.05
C VAL A 597 -3.63 -6.19 -28.97
N GLU A 598 -4.68 -6.63 -29.64
CA GLU A 598 -6.03 -6.11 -29.55
C GLU A 598 -6.98 -7.31 -29.47
N ALA A 599 -8.02 -7.22 -28.65
CA ALA A 599 -9.00 -8.29 -28.59
C ALA A 599 -9.77 -8.41 -29.91
N ALA A 600 -10.16 -9.64 -30.29
CA ALA A 600 -10.86 -9.87 -31.55
C ALA A 600 -12.26 -9.21 -31.60
N ASP A 601 -12.91 -9.14 -30.45
CA ASP A 601 -14.23 -8.56 -30.19
C ASP A 601 -14.36 -8.24 -28.68
N GLU A 602 -15.54 -7.76 -28.26
CA GLU A 602 -15.77 -7.36 -26.88
C GLU A 602 -15.77 -8.53 -25.89
N GLU A 603 -16.32 -9.69 -26.24
CA GLU A 603 -16.32 -10.85 -25.34
C GLU A 603 -14.87 -11.28 -25.04
N ASN A 604 -14.03 -11.30 -26.08
CA ASN A 604 -12.61 -11.56 -25.95
C ASN A 604 -11.89 -10.44 -25.17
N TYR A 605 -12.31 -9.19 -25.29
CA TYR A 605 -11.75 -8.08 -24.51
C TYR A 605 -12.05 -8.24 -23.01
N ARG A 606 -13.31 -8.54 -22.68
CA ARG A 606 -13.74 -8.77 -21.29
C ARG A 606 -12.99 -9.92 -20.65
N ASN A 607 -12.84 -11.04 -21.36
CA ASN A 607 -12.04 -12.19 -20.92
C ASN A 607 -10.55 -11.85 -20.83
N TRP A 608 -10.00 -11.06 -21.78
CA TRP A 608 -8.61 -10.66 -21.75
C TRP A 608 -8.27 -9.82 -20.50
N LEU A 609 -9.15 -8.91 -20.11
CA LEU A 609 -9.02 -8.17 -18.85
C LEU A 609 -8.99 -9.10 -17.63
N GLN A 610 -9.79 -10.17 -17.60
CA GLN A 610 -9.74 -11.16 -16.52
C GLN A 610 -8.45 -11.97 -16.53
N ILE A 611 -7.96 -12.37 -17.71
CA ILE A 611 -6.66 -13.05 -17.84
C ILE A 611 -5.54 -12.18 -17.27
N ILE A 612 -5.59 -10.87 -17.47
CA ILE A 612 -4.62 -9.91 -16.93
C ILE A 612 -4.77 -9.74 -15.41
N HIS A 613 -5.99 -9.52 -14.90
CA HIS A 613 -6.23 -8.98 -13.56
C HIS A 613 -6.76 -9.97 -12.51
N ASP A 614 -7.43 -11.05 -12.90
CA ASP A 614 -7.92 -12.09 -11.96
C ASP A 614 -6.77 -13.03 -11.55
N ARG A 615 -5.75 -12.44 -10.95
CA ARG A 615 -4.56 -13.13 -10.47
C ARG A 615 -3.92 -12.34 -9.36
N GLU A 616 -2.99 -12.98 -8.69
CA GLU A 616 -2.05 -12.26 -7.85
C GLU A 616 -0.93 -11.68 -8.72
N HIS A 617 -0.73 -10.37 -8.61
CA HIS A 617 0.18 -9.64 -9.49
C HIS A 617 1.66 -9.94 -9.18
N SER A 618 2.52 -9.84 -10.19
CA SER A 618 3.91 -10.32 -10.16
C SER A 618 4.91 -9.40 -9.42
N LEU A 619 4.44 -8.36 -8.74
CA LEU A 619 5.33 -7.47 -7.99
C LEU A 619 5.89 -8.18 -6.74
N PRO A 620 7.10 -7.79 -6.26
CA PRO A 620 7.67 -8.40 -5.07
C PRO A 620 6.76 -8.26 -3.84
N ARG A 621 6.67 -9.31 -3.04
CA ARG A 621 5.91 -9.31 -1.76
C ARG A 621 6.79 -9.20 -0.54
N GLU A 622 8.07 -9.54 -0.69
CA GLU A 622 9.07 -9.47 0.35
C GLU A 622 10.27 -8.68 -0.18
N LEU A 623 11.02 -8.10 0.74
CA LEU A 623 12.32 -7.48 0.46
C LEU A 623 13.31 -8.55 0.00
N ASP A 624 14.17 -8.20 -0.97
CA ASP A 624 15.31 -9.03 -1.34
C ASP A 624 16.33 -9.04 -0.18
N PRO A 625 16.57 -10.20 0.47
CA PRO A 625 17.44 -10.28 1.64
C PRO A 625 18.92 -10.09 1.28
N TRP A 626 19.30 -10.21 0.01
CA TRP A 626 20.68 -10.09 -0.44
C TRP A 626 21.04 -8.68 -0.92
N MET A 627 20.05 -7.78 -1.01
CA MET A 627 20.27 -6.43 -1.51
C MET A 627 20.91 -5.52 -0.45
N THR A 628 22.15 -5.09 -0.70
CA THR A 628 22.85 -4.16 0.20
C THR A 628 22.54 -2.69 -0.15
N ILE A 629 22.83 -1.79 0.80
CA ILE A 629 22.74 -0.33 0.58
C ILE A 629 23.64 0.10 -0.59
N TYR A 630 24.82 -0.51 -0.69
CA TYR A 630 25.77 -0.21 -1.76
C TYR A 630 25.21 -0.61 -3.11
N ASP A 631 24.59 -1.80 -3.22
CA ASP A 631 23.99 -2.28 -4.46
C ASP A 631 22.85 -1.37 -4.91
N GLU A 632 21.95 -1.00 -4.00
CA GLU A 632 20.82 -0.12 -4.29
C GLU A 632 21.28 1.28 -4.74
N ILE A 633 22.25 1.88 -4.05
CA ILE A 633 22.81 3.19 -4.43
C ILE A 633 23.52 3.08 -5.79
N SER A 634 24.37 2.06 -5.96
CA SER A 634 25.12 1.84 -7.19
C SER A 634 24.19 1.62 -8.37
N GLN A 635 23.13 0.81 -8.20
CA GLN A 635 22.11 0.60 -9.21
C GLN A 635 21.38 1.89 -9.56
N ASN A 636 21.03 2.71 -8.56
CA ASN A 636 20.39 4.01 -8.77
C ASN A 636 21.26 4.97 -9.58
N VAL A 637 22.56 5.02 -9.31
CA VAL A 637 23.54 5.85 -10.03
C VAL A 637 23.75 5.33 -11.44
N LEU A 638 24.08 4.04 -11.59
CA LEU A 638 24.35 3.41 -12.89
C LEU A 638 23.14 3.46 -13.83
N ALA A 639 21.93 3.22 -13.33
CA ALA A 639 20.71 3.26 -14.14
C ALA A 639 20.39 4.68 -14.64
N ARG A 640 20.75 5.71 -13.87
CA ARG A 640 20.62 7.11 -14.29
C ARG A 640 21.73 7.54 -15.25
N TRP A 641 22.94 7.01 -15.11
CA TRP A 641 24.04 7.27 -16.04
C TRP A 641 23.83 6.59 -17.40
N LYS A 642 23.36 5.34 -17.46
CA LYS A 642 23.05 4.64 -18.73
C LYS A 642 21.96 5.30 -19.59
N LYS A 643 21.25 6.30 -19.04
CA LYS A 643 20.20 7.07 -19.73
C LYS A 643 20.66 8.43 -20.22
N ARG A 644 21.87 8.87 -19.84
CA ARG A 644 22.59 9.98 -20.49
C ARG A 644 23.48 9.39 -21.57
#